data_AF-A0A7X4J369-F1
#
_entry.id   AF-A0A7X4J369-F1
#
_cell.length_a   1.000
_cell.length_b   1.000
_cell.length_c   1.000
_cell.angle_alpha   90.00
_cell.angle_beta   90.00
_cell.angle_gamma   90.00
#
_symmetry.space_group_name_H-M   'P 1'
#
loop_
_entity.id
_entity.type
_entity.pdbx_description
1 polymer ?
#
loop_
_entity_poly.entity_id
_entity_poly.type
_entity_poly.pdbx_seq_one_letter_code
_entity_poly.pdbx_strand_id
1 'polypeptide(L)'
;MVIAASLLGALTGILTGLVPGIHVNTVTALLLASSASCASLGIEYSALLAFTCALAISHTFFDVVPGLFLGVPGDESFALLPGHRLVRQGRGTLALRLSVAGSALGLAIGLVVVAALLGFGNLIGAAEEAIGPWMFLVLAGVSLVLIVSDSRRGWSLVVFLASGLLGVAVFGSPLVAGGLDAPVNALFPALAGLFGVAGLLFAIATTSAGEPPPPPDVPANPSARGVAWPGVRGGLAGLLVGVLPGLGAANAATLLLLLERGFGRHGDRDAQDRAYLVTTSSLNTSEALFAIAALYLIGRSRSGASIAVEQVLGGIVSPADLGWIALFMIAAGIVAAVIMWWTGATVAAGFQAVDQTGLNWSVVAFLAVLTLALLGAGGLVILICATAVGLIPLLFGVRRAQLMGFFLVPTMLFYSGYQVTLVDWLSLEQRTAPLLPLITLGGIAVALVASVTVALATYYVAGRIDAGAERPVRTNGSFGPEFSSVGRLAGAAIGATAGALLLFALFGGAYPPDDVGSFATLTPPSRTDGRIERVIDADTADIASACRRFRVRFSGLDAPELGRPDGDRARDWVQATFEDRPVRWSAVGVDAYGRFLGDIELLDGTSVNQEIIRQGYAQPFSGRPAEPSRPGRARSPRSTLPTSAPAAPEPVADRLPWDDNGNGRISCAEARAHGIAPVRRDHPAYPFMTDGDGDGVVCE
;
A
#
# COMPACT_ATOMS: atom_id res chain seq x y z
N MET A 1 27.85 -6.17 -4.04
CA MET A 1 26.57 -6.53 -3.39
C MET A 1 25.36 -5.98 -4.15
N VAL A 2 25.30 -4.66 -4.42
CA VAL A 2 24.18 -4.00 -5.13
C VAL A 2 23.77 -4.68 -6.45
N ILE A 3 24.74 -5.03 -7.32
CA ILE A 3 24.46 -5.72 -8.59
C ILE A 3 23.81 -7.09 -8.34
N ALA A 4 24.32 -7.87 -7.39
CA ALA A 4 23.76 -9.18 -7.05
C ALA A 4 22.33 -9.03 -6.50
N ALA A 5 22.08 -8.01 -5.67
CA ALA A 5 20.75 -7.71 -5.16
C ALA A 5 19.78 -7.25 -6.26
N SER A 6 20.24 -6.46 -7.22
CA SER A 6 19.47 -6.07 -8.41
C SER A 6 19.11 -7.28 -9.28
N LEU A 7 20.07 -8.19 -9.53
CA LEU A 7 19.81 -9.44 -10.27
C LEU A 7 18.83 -10.36 -9.54
N LEU A 8 18.99 -10.49 -8.22
CA LEU A 8 18.07 -11.27 -7.39
C LEU A 8 16.67 -10.63 -7.36
N GLY A 9 16.60 -9.30 -7.30
CA GLY A 9 15.37 -8.53 -7.40
C GLY A 9 14.67 -8.78 -8.73
N ALA A 10 15.38 -8.66 -9.85
CA ALA A 10 14.85 -8.95 -11.18
C ALA A 10 14.35 -10.40 -11.30
N LEU A 11 15.13 -11.38 -10.83
CA LEU A 11 14.71 -12.79 -10.80
C LEU A 11 13.44 -12.99 -9.97
N THR A 12 13.39 -12.38 -8.78
CA THR A 12 12.20 -12.45 -7.92
C THR A 12 11.00 -11.75 -8.58
N GLY A 13 11.21 -10.64 -9.28
CA GLY A 13 10.19 -9.95 -10.08
C GLY A 13 9.63 -10.84 -11.19
N ILE A 14 10.50 -11.55 -11.92
CA ILE A 14 10.10 -12.53 -12.94
C ILE A 14 9.27 -13.65 -12.33
N LEU A 15 9.76 -14.26 -11.24
CA LEU A 15 9.06 -15.35 -10.56
C LEU A 15 7.71 -14.91 -10.03
N THR A 16 7.65 -13.76 -9.35
CA THR A 16 6.39 -13.23 -8.80
C THR A 16 5.41 -12.82 -9.89
N GLY A 17 5.87 -12.30 -11.03
CA GLY A 17 5.02 -12.01 -12.18
C GLY A 17 4.44 -13.26 -12.84
N LEU A 18 5.16 -14.38 -12.80
CA LEU A 18 4.69 -15.68 -13.32
C LEU A 18 3.80 -16.44 -12.33
N VAL A 19 3.88 -16.16 -11.03
CA VAL A 19 3.07 -16.82 -10.00
C VAL A 19 1.77 -16.02 -9.78
N PRO A 20 0.61 -16.54 -10.23
CA PRO A 20 -0.66 -15.87 -10.02
C PRO A 20 -0.96 -15.56 -8.55
N GLY A 21 -1.46 -14.34 -8.30
CA GLY A 21 -1.90 -13.88 -6.99
C GLY A 21 -0.77 -13.37 -6.08
N ILE A 22 0.50 -13.57 -6.45
CA ILE A 22 1.62 -12.89 -5.78
C ILE A 22 1.90 -11.56 -6.50
N HIS A 23 1.88 -10.46 -5.75
CA HIS A 23 2.26 -9.15 -6.25
C HIS A 23 3.54 -8.64 -5.59
N VAL A 24 4.14 -7.63 -6.21
CA VAL A 24 5.30 -6.88 -5.69
C VAL A 24 5.09 -6.50 -4.22
N ASN A 25 3.90 -5.99 -3.89
CA ASN A 25 3.54 -5.52 -2.54
C ASN A 25 3.69 -6.60 -1.47
N THR A 26 3.40 -7.86 -1.79
CA THR A 26 3.51 -8.98 -0.84
C THR A 26 4.98 -9.26 -0.54
N VAL A 27 5.82 -9.29 -1.57
CA VAL A 27 7.26 -9.55 -1.42
C VAL A 27 7.95 -8.39 -0.72
N THR A 28 7.56 -7.15 -1.02
CA THR A 28 8.14 -5.99 -0.35
C THR A 28 7.73 -5.89 1.12
N ALA A 29 6.48 -6.22 1.47
CA ALA A 29 6.04 -6.32 2.87
C ALA A 29 6.81 -7.42 3.64
N LEU A 30 6.99 -8.59 3.02
CA LEU A 30 7.78 -9.70 3.58
C LEU A 30 9.26 -9.30 3.78
N LEU A 31 9.84 -8.64 2.79
CA LEU A 31 11.22 -8.13 2.85
C LEU A 31 11.36 -7.14 4.02
N LEU A 32 10.42 -6.21 4.16
CA LEU A 32 10.40 -5.23 5.23
C LEU A 32 10.24 -5.89 6.61
N ALA A 33 9.32 -6.84 6.75
CA ALA A 33 9.15 -7.62 7.97
C ALA A 33 10.43 -8.39 8.34
N SER A 34 11.24 -8.77 7.34
CA SER A 34 12.53 -9.42 7.54
C SER A 34 13.74 -8.47 7.66
N SER A 35 13.54 -7.15 7.73
CA SER A 35 14.65 -6.18 7.63
C SER A 35 15.70 -6.32 8.75
N ALA A 36 15.30 -6.72 9.95
CA ALA A 36 16.22 -7.02 11.06
C ALA A 36 17.12 -8.23 10.73
N SER A 37 16.58 -9.25 10.08
CA SER A 37 17.36 -10.40 9.59
C SER A 37 18.29 -9.99 8.45
N CYS A 38 17.85 -9.12 7.53
CA CYS A 38 18.74 -8.57 6.48
C CYS A 38 19.94 -7.82 7.07
N ALA A 39 19.73 -7.08 8.17
CA ALA A 39 20.79 -6.33 8.83
C ALA A 39 21.84 -7.25 9.45
N SER A 40 21.41 -8.37 10.05
CA SER A 40 22.32 -9.38 10.60
C SER A 40 23.20 -10.06 9.55
N LEU A 41 22.80 -10.01 8.28
CA LEU A 41 23.55 -10.55 7.13
C LEU A 41 24.49 -9.53 6.48
N GLY A 42 24.58 -8.30 7.01
CA GLY A 42 25.43 -7.24 6.47
C GLY A 42 24.94 -6.62 5.16
N ILE A 43 23.63 -6.71 4.87
CA ILE A 43 23.05 -6.15 3.65
C ILE A 43 22.90 -4.62 3.81
N GLU A 44 23.45 -3.85 2.87
CA GLU A 44 23.31 -2.39 2.84
C GLU A 44 21.96 -1.97 2.26
N TYR A 45 21.44 -0.81 2.67
CA TYR A 45 20.18 -0.26 2.16
C TYR A 45 20.20 -0.06 0.62
N SER A 46 21.36 0.29 0.05
CA SER A 46 21.57 0.45 -1.39
C SER A 46 21.26 -0.86 -2.16
N ALA A 47 21.57 -2.00 -1.55
CA ALA A 47 21.26 -3.32 -2.09
C ALA A 47 19.75 -3.64 -2.00
N LEU A 48 19.07 -3.26 -0.91
CA LEU A 48 17.62 -3.43 -0.78
C LEU A 48 16.84 -2.50 -1.71
N LEU A 49 17.30 -1.27 -1.90
CA LEU A 49 16.75 -0.35 -2.89
C LEU A 49 16.88 -0.93 -4.29
N ALA A 50 18.07 -1.42 -4.65
CA ALA A 50 18.31 -2.07 -5.93
C ALA A 50 17.44 -3.31 -6.14
N PHE A 51 17.31 -4.16 -5.11
CA PHE A 51 16.42 -5.32 -5.12
C PHE A 51 14.96 -4.91 -5.35
N THR A 52 14.46 -3.94 -4.58
CA THR A 52 13.05 -3.52 -4.61
C THR A 52 12.69 -2.88 -5.95
N CYS A 53 13.54 -2.01 -6.48
CA CYS A 53 13.34 -1.37 -7.78
C CYS A 53 13.39 -2.39 -8.93
N ALA A 54 14.35 -3.33 -8.90
CA ALA A 54 14.46 -4.37 -9.91
C ALA A 54 13.27 -5.35 -9.86
N LEU A 55 12.87 -5.77 -8.65
CA LEU A 55 11.67 -6.57 -8.40
C LEU A 55 10.43 -5.90 -8.97
N ALA A 56 10.18 -4.65 -8.59
CA ALA A 56 8.99 -3.92 -8.98
C ALA A 56 8.87 -3.80 -10.50
N ILE A 57 9.95 -3.40 -11.19
CA ILE A 57 9.88 -3.20 -12.64
C ILE A 57 9.80 -4.52 -13.40
N SER A 58 10.60 -5.53 -13.04
CA SER A 58 10.62 -6.82 -13.74
C SER A 58 9.28 -7.54 -13.59
N HIS A 59 8.60 -7.41 -12.45
CA HIS A 59 7.25 -7.94 -12.25
C HIS A 59 6.26 -7.44 -13.31
N THR A 60 6.27 -6.13 -13.64
CA THR A 60 5.32 -5.53 -14.61
C THR A 60 5.46 -6.06 -16.05
N PHE A 61 6.57 -6.74 -16.37
CA PHE A 61 6.76 -7.38 -17.68
C PHE A 61 6.18 -8.79 -17.74
N PHE A 62 6.05 -9.47 -16.59
CA PHE A 62 5.67 -10.88 -16.50
C PHE A 62 4.27 -11.10 -15.91
N ASP A 63 3.74 -10.15 -15.13
CA ASP A 63 2.42 -10.22 -14.47
C ASP A 63 1.23 -10.34 -15.45
N VAL A 64 1.44 -9.97 -16.72
CA VAL A 64 0.48 -10.19 -17.80
C VAL A 64 0.26 -11.67 -18.12
N VAL A 65 1.25 -12.54 -17.89
CA VAL A 65 1.23 -13.94 -18.33
C VAL A 65 0.13 -14.71 -17.62
N PRO A 66 0.06 -14.76 -16.27
CA PRO A 66 -1.04 -15.43 -15.59
C PRO A 66 -2.39 -14.82 -15.99
N GLY A 67 -2.46 -13.49 -16.13
CA GLY A 67 -3.69 -12.80 -16.52
C GLY A 67 -4.21 -13.16 -17.92
N LEU A 68 -3.33 -13.54 -18.85
CA LEU A 68 -3.69 -13.93 -20.21
C LEU A 68 -4.06 -15.41 -20.34
N PHE A 69 -3.36 -16.29 -19.63
CA PHE A 69 -3.46 -17.74 -19.83
C PHE A 69 -4.23 -18.47 -18.73
N LEU A 70 -4.32 -17.92 -17.51
CA LEU A 70 -5.05 -18.54 -16.41
C LEU A 70 -6.46 -17.98 -16.26
N GLY A 71 -7.34 -18.81 -15.75
CA GLY A 71 -8.71 -18.41 -15.44
C GLY A 71 -9.50 -17.92 -16.67
N VAL A 72 -9.17 -18.41 -17.87
CA VAL A 72 -9.86 -18.06 -19.12
C VAL A 72 -11.25 -18.70 -19.10
N PRO A 73 -12.34 -17.91 -19.03
CA PRO A 73 -13.69 -18.45 -18.99
C PRO A 73 -14.12 -19.03 -20.35
N GLY A 74 -15.20 -19.81 -20.38
CA GLY A 74 -15.73 -20.43 -21.60
C GLY A 74 -16.28 -19.45 -22.65
N ASP A 75 -16.45 -19.91 -23.89
CA ASP A 75 -16.82 -19.13 -25.08
C ASP A 75 -18.16 -18.37 -24.97
N GLU A 76 -19.11 -18.87 -24.18
CA GLU A 76 -20.39 -18.20 -23.95
C GLU A 76 -20.36 -17.16 -22.81
N SER A 77 -19.18 -16.91 -22.23
CA SER A 77 -19.07 -15.97 -21.12
C SER A 77 -18.93 -14.52 -21.59
N PHE A 78 -19.76 -13.64 -21.03
CA PHE A 78 -19.66 -12.19 -21.21
C PHE A 78 -18.37 -11.58 -20.61
N ALA A 79 -17.52 -12.39 -19.98
CA ALA A 79 -16.37 -11.99 -19.20
C ALA A 79 -15.03 -12.06 -19.95
N LEU A 80 -15.02 -12.47 -21.23
CA LEU A 80 -13.78 -12.55 -22.02
C LEU A 80 -13.15 -11.17 -22.23
N LEU A 81 -12.04 -10.95 -21.54
CA LEU A 81 -11.19 -9.77 -21.70
C LEU A 81 -10.54 -9.77 -23.09
N PRO A 82 -10.20 -8.59 -23.64
CA PRO A 82 -9.47 -8.47 -24.92
C PRO A 82 -8.28 -9.42 -25.06
N GLY A 83 -7.46 -9.55 -24.02
CA GLY A 83 -6.32 -10.46 -23.99
C GLY A 83 -6.71 -11.95 -24.07
N HIS A 84 -7.77 -12.36 -23.37
CA HIS A 84 -8.29 -13.73 -23.43
C HIS A 84 -8.78 -14.11 -24.83
N ARG A 85 -9.38 -13.16 -25.55
CA ARG A 85 -9.80 -13.38 -26.94
C ARG A 85 -8.61 -13.61 -27.87
N LEU A 86 -7.50 -12.89 -27.69
CA LEU A 86 -6.28 -13.11 -28.47
C LEU A 86 -5.70 -14.51 -28.21
N VAL A 87 -5.64 -14.95 -26.95
CA VAL A 87 -5.16 -16.30 -26.60
C VAL A 87 -6.06 -17.39 -27.21
N ARG A 88 -7.39 -17.21 -27.14
CA ARG A 88 -8.38 -18.12 -27.75
C ARG A 88 -8.27 -18.21 -29.28
N GLN A 89 -7.88 -17.12 -29.93
CA GLN A 89 -7.61 -17.09 -31.37
C GLN A 89 -6.27 -17.75 -31.75
N GLY A 90 -5.55 -18.38 -30.81
CA GLY A 90 -4.22 -18.93 -31.03
C GLY A 90 -3.10 -17.87 -31.04
N ARG A 91 -3.40 -16.60 -30.79
CA ARG A 91 -2.45 -15.46 -30.88
C ARG A 91 -1.79 -15.12 -29.56
N GLY A 92 -1.53 -16.12 -28.71
CA GLY A 92 -0.95 -15.94 -27.38
C GLY A 92 0.46 -15.33 -27.42
N THR A 93 1.30 -15.75 -28.38
CA THR A 93 2.66 -15.22 -28.54
C THR A 93 2.63 -13.75 -28.97
N LEU A 94 1.73 -13.39 -29.90
CA LEU A 94 1.52 -12.00 -30.29
C LEU A 94 1.06 -11.14 -29.10
N ALA A 95 0.15 -11.64 -28.26
CA ALA A 95 -0.31 -10.94 -27.08
C ALA A 95 0.86 -10.63 -26.11
N LEU A 96 1.72 -11.61 -25.85
CA LEU A 96 2.92 -11.41 -25.03
C LEU A 96 3.89 -10.38 -25.63
N ARG A 97 4.15 -10.44 -26.94
CA ARG A 97 5.02 -9.45 -27.62
C ARG A 97 4.45 -8.04 -27.59
N LEU A 98 3.13 -7.89 -27.76
CA LEU A 98 2.45 -6.61 -27.62
C LEU A 98 2.58 -6.07 -26.19
N SER A 99 2.45 -6.94 -25.17
CA SER A 99 2.64 -6.55 -23.78
C SER A 99 4.06 -6.09 -23.51
N VAL A 100 5.09 -6.84 -23.93
CA VAL A 100 6.50 -6.47 -23.76
C VAL A 100 6.79 -5.13 -24.44
N ALA A 101 6.29 -4.92 -25.67
CA ALA A 101 6.47 -3.67 -26.39
C ALA A 101 5.75 -2.49 -25.68
N GLY A 102 4.56 -2.74 -25.14
CA GLY A 102 3.82 -1.79 -24.31
C GLY A 102 4.58 -1.41 -23.04
N SER A 103 5.02 -2.39 -22.25
CA SER A 103 5.80 -2.17 -21.03
C SER A 103 7.11 -1.44 -21.30
N ALA A 104 7.85 -1.81 -22.35
CA ALA A 104 9.09 -1.12 -22.73
C ALA A 104 8.85 0.35 -23.09
N LEU A 105 7.79 0.64 -23.83
CA LEU A 105 7.41 2.02 -24.16
C LEU A 105 6.88 2.78 -22.94
N GLY A 106 6.15 2.10 -22.04
CA GLY A 106 5.71 2.66 -20.77
C GLY A 106 6.88 3.05 -19.87
N LEU A 107 7.91 2.20 -19.78
CA LEU A 107 9.15 2.52 -19.06
C LEU A 107 9.83 3.76 -19.65
N ALA A 108 9.99 3.82 -20.98
CA ALA A 108 10.61 4.96 -21.65
C ALA A 108 9.83 6.26 -21.42
N ILE A 109 8.51 6.22 -21.54
CA ILE A 109 7.65 7.40 -21.33
C ILE A 109 7.62 7.81 -19.87
N GLY A 110 7.53 6.85 -18.95
CA GLY A 110 7.61 7.11 -17.51
C GLY A 110 8.90 7.85 -17.16
N LEU A 111 10.04 7.41 -17.68
CA LEU A 111 11.34 8.08 -17.45
C LEU A 111 11.38 9.50 -18.03
N VAL A 112 10.89 9.70 -19.26
CA VAL A 112 10.84 11.03 -19.89
C VAL A 112 9.94 11.98 -19.10
N VAL A 113 8.76 11.52 -18.69
CA VAL A 113 7.81 12.33 -17.93
C VAL A 113 8.34 12.61 -16.52
N VAL A 114 8.89 11.61 -15.81
CA VAL A 114 9.52 11.83 -14.50
C VAL A 114 10.65 12.85 -14.61
N ALA A 115 11.55 12.71 -15.60
CA ALA A 115 12.63 13.67 -15.83
C ALA A 115 12.09 15.09 -16.12
N ALA A 116 11.03 15.21 -16.91
CA ALA A 116 10.38 16.49 -17.16
C ALA A 116 9.78 17.07 -15.86
N LEU A 117 9.08 16.26 -15.07
CA LEU A 117 8.44 16.68 -13.81
C LEU A 117 9.46 17.13 -12.75
N LEU A 118 10.68 16.58 -12.74
CA LEU A 118 11.76 17.07 -11.87
C LEU A 118 12.13 18.53 -12.16
N GLY A 119 12.03 18.96 -13.42
CA GLY A 119 12.22 20.37 -13.81
C GLY A 119 11.06 21.30 -13.41
N PHE A 120 9.90 20.73 -13.04
CA PHE A 120 8.70 21.46 -12.65
C PHE A 120 8.22 21.11 -11.24
N GLY A 121 9.12 20.70 -10.33
CA GLY A 121 8.74 20.23 -8.99
C GLY A 121 7.82 21.18 -8.21
N ASN A 122 8.06 22.49 -8.31
CA ASN A 122 7.20 23.52 -7.67
C ASN A 122 5.75 23.48 -8.16
N LEU A 123 5.51 23.09 -9.41
CA LEU A 123 4.16 22.99 -9.98
C LEU A 123 3.39 21.80 -9.42
N ILE A 124 4.08 20.69 -9.10
CA ILE A 124 3.43 19.50 -8.54
C ILE A 124 3.03 19.73 -7.09
N GLY A 125 3.90 20.34 -6.29
CA GLY A 125 3.54 20.73 -4.91
C GLY A 125 2.34 21.68 -4.89
N ALA A 126 2.34 22.70 -5.78
CA ALA A 126 1.20 23.60 -5.93
C ALA A 126 -0.07 22.88 -6.41
N ALA A 127 0.05 21.89 -7.29
CA ALA A 127 -1.08 21.08 -7.75
C ALA A 127 -1.64 20.20 -6.63
N GLU A 128 -0.79 19.59 -5.79
CA GLU A 128 -1.27 18.80 -4.64
C GLU A 128 -2.01 19.69 -3.64
N GLU A 129 -1.44 20.85 -3.30
CA GLU A 129 -2.08 21.80 -2.37
C GLU A 129 -3.43 22.31 -2.92
N ALA A 130 -3.51 22.54 -4.23
CA ALA A 130 -4.74 22.95 -4.90
C ALA A 130 -5.78 21.81 -5.00
N ILE A 131 -5.35 20.56 -5.26
CA ILE A 131 -6.25 19.42 -5.47
C ILE A 131 -6.68 18.77 -4.16
N GLY A 132 -5.85 18.82 -3.11
CA GLY A 132 -6.07 18.18 -1.81
C GLY A 132 -7.46 18.40 -1.23
N PRO A 133 -7.96 19.66 -1.13
CA PRO A 133 -9.31 19.96 -0.63
C PRO A 133 -10.44 19.39 -1.51
N TRP A 134 -10.17 19.20 -2.81
CA TRP A 134 -11.13 18.69 -3.79
C TRP A 134 -11.00 17.19 -4.02
N MET A 135 -10.07 16.51 -3.35
CA MET A 135 -9.75 15.10 -3.61
C MET A 135 -10.97 14.19 -3.42
N PHE A 136 -11.79 14.45 -2.41
CA PHE A 136 -13.06 13.73 -2.22
C PHE A 136 -13.95 13.83 -3.46
N LEU A 137 -14.13 15.05 -4.01
CA LEU A 137 -14.97 15.29 -5.18
C LEU A 137 -14.37 14.69 -6.45
N VAL A 138 -13.04 14.72 -6.59
CA VAL A 138 -12.33 14.08 -7.71
C VAL A 138 -12.58 12.56 -7.69
N LEU A 139 -12.33 11.90 -6.55
CA LEU A 139 -12.53 10.46 -6.41
C LEU A 139 -14.00 10.08 -6.60
N ALA A 140 -14.92 10.84 -6.00
CA ALA A 140 -16.36 10.62 -6.13
C ALA A 140 -16.81 10.78 -7.59
N GLY A 141 -16.30 11.80 -8.29
CA GLY A 141 -16.57 12.03 -9.71
C GLY A 141 -16.07 10.89 -10.60
N VAL A 142 -14.82 10.44 -10.40
CA VAL A 142 -14.27 9.29 -11.15
C VAL A 142 -15.10 8.02 -10.88
N SER A 143 -15.45 7.77 -9.62
CA SER A 143 -16.25 6.59 -9.25
C SER A 143 -17.66 6.65 -9.85
N LEU A 144 -18.29 7.82 -9.84
CA LEU A 144 -19.58 8.04 -10.48
C LEU A 144 -19.52 7.76 -11.99
N VAL A 145 -18.49 8.29 -12.68
CA VAL A 145 -18.29 8.03 -14.11
C VAL A 145 -18.12 6.53 -14.37
N LEU A 146 -17.29 5.84 -13.58
CA LEU A 146 -17.09 4.41 -13.71
C LEU A 146 -18.40 3.64 -13.51
N ILE A 147 -19.19 3.95 -12.48
CA ILE A 147 -20.47 3.29 -12.18
C ILE A 147 -21.51 3.53 -13.28
N VAL A 148 -21.70 4.79 -13.70
CA VAL A 148 -22.70 5.18 -14.70
C VAL A 148 -22.36 4.66 -16.09
N SER A 149 -21.06 4.55 -16.41
CA SER A 149 -20.56 4.00 -17.67
C SER A 149 -20.73 2.49 -17.82
N ASP A 150 -21.05 1.79 -16.73
CA ASP A 150 -21.28 0.36 -16.74
C ASP A 150 -22.69 0.07 -17.30
N SER A 151 -22.82 -1.02 -18.06
CA SER A 151 -24.10 -1.45 -18.62
C SER A 151 -25.09 -1.84 -17.52
N ARG A 152 -24.59 -2.38 -16.39
CA ARG A 152 -25.41 -2.81 -15.25
C ARG A 152 -25.18 -1.93 -14.04
N ARG A 153 -25.55 -0.65 -14.14
CA ARG A 153 -25.31 0.40 -13.13
C ARG A 153 -25.72 0.01 -11.70
N GLY A 154 -26.86 -0.68 -11.53
CA GLY A 154 -27.31 -1.12 -10.20
C GLY A 154 -26.35 -2.12 -9.56
N TRP A 155 -25.98 -3.17 -10.29
CA TRP A 155 -24.98 -4.14 -9.83
C TRP A 155 -23.59 -3.54 -9.70
N SER A 156 -23.24 -2.58 -10.57
CA SER A 156 -22.01 -1.79 -10.48
C SER A 156 -21.90 -1.04 -9.15
N LEU A 157 -22.97 -0.37 -8.74
CA LEU A 157 -23.06 0.28 -7.43
C LEU A 157 -22.96 -0.73 -6.28
N VAL A 158 -23.64 -1.87 -6.38
CA VAL A 158 -23.57 -2.94 -5.36
C VAL A 158 -22.15 -3.47 -5.20
N VAL A 159 -21.45 -3.77 -6.30
CA VAL A 159 -20.06 -4.24 -6.27
C VAL A 159 -19.13 -3.17 -5.69
N PHE A 160 -19.30 -1.91 -6.09
CA PHE A 160 -18.50 -0.79 -5.59
C PHE A 160 -18.68 -0.61 -4.07
N LEU A 161 -19.92 -0.63 -3.58
CA LEU A 161 -20.21 -0.50 -2.16
C LEU A 161 -19.78 -1.74 -1.35
N ALA A 162 -20.03 -2.95 -1.85
CA ALA A 162 -19.64 -4.19 -1.16
C ALA A 162 -18.11 -4.31 -1.04
N SER A 163 -17.37 -4.00 -2.11
CA SER A 163 -15.91 -3.96 -2.06
C SER A 163 -15.40 -2.83 -1.17
N GLY A 164 -16.05 -1.65 -1.19
CA GLY A 164 -15.72 -0.53 -0.32
C GLY A 164 -15.95 -0.81 1.18
N LEU A 165 -17.06 -1.45 1.53
CA LEU A 165 -17.32 -1.91 2.89
C LEU A 165 -16.30 -2.94 3.36
N LEU A 166 -15.94 -3.89 2.48
CA LEU A 166 -14.85 -4.82 2.76
C LEU A 166 -13.52 -4.07 2.97
N GLY A 167 -13.25 -3.03 2.18
CA GLY A 167 -12.08 -2.16 2.35
C GLY A 167 -12.06 -1.49 3.73
N VAL A 168 -13.15 -0.84 4.13
CA VAL A 168 -13.29 -0.21 5.45
C VAL A 168 -13.06 -1.23 6.56
N ALA A 169 -13.65 -2.41 6.44
CA ALA A 169 -13.48 -3.48 7.43
C ALA A 169 -12.03 -4.00 7.48
N VAL A 170 -11.39 -4.23 6.34
CA VAL A 170 -10.01 -4.74 6.28
C VAL A 170 -9.01 -3.71 6.83
N PHE A 171 -9.14 -2.43 6.46
CA PHE A 171 -8.25 -1.38 6.97
C PHE A 171 -8.54 -0.97 8.42
N GLY A 172 -9.78 -1.16 8.89
CA GLY A 172 -10.19 -0.84 10.26
C GLY A 172 -10.07 -1.98 11.26
N SER A 173 -9.87 -3.24 10.81
CA SER A 173 -9.90 -4.41 11.70
C SER A 173 -8.51 -4.93 12.12
N PRO A 174 -8.37 -5.49 13.33
CA PRO A 174 -7.14 -6.15 13.80
C PRO A 174 -7.05 -7.63 13.42
N LEU A 175 -7.82 -8.12 12.43
CA LEU A 175 -7.89 -9.55 12.10
C LEU A 175 -6.54 -10.15 11.66
N VAL A 176 -5.58 -9.32 11.28
CA VAL A 176 -4.22 -9.72 10.91
C VAL A 176 -3.24 -9.21 11.95
N ALA A 177 -2.37 -10.09 12.43
CA ALA A 177 -1.29 -9.70 13.33
C ALA A 177 -0.27 -8.80 12.62
N GLY A 178 0.24 -7.78 13.32
CA GLY A 178 1.24 -6.86 12.74
C GLY A 178 1.31 -5.46 13.34
N GLY A 179 0.54 -5.13 14.38
CA GLY A 179 0.55 -3.78 14.95
C GLY A 179 0.19 -2.72 13.89
N LEU A 180 1.05 -1.71 13.74
CA LEU A 180 0.89 -0.64 12.74
C LEU A 180 0.97 -1.12 11.28
N ASP A 181 1.61 -2.27 11.01
CA ASP A 181 1.76 -2.85 9.67
C ASP A 181 0.62 -3.84 9.31
N ALA A 182 -0.29 -4.12 10.25
CA ALA A 182 -1.43 -5.01 10.04
C ALA A 182 -2.28 -4.66 8.80
N PRO A 183 -2.56 -3.36 8.48
CA PRO A 183 -3.30 -3.00 7.28
C PRO A 183 -2.57 -3.40 5.98
N VAL A 184 -1.24 -3.31 5.94
CA VAL A 184 -0.43 -3.68 4.77
C VAL A 184 -0.42 -5.21 4.59
N ASN A 185 -0.28 -5.94 5.71
CA ASN A 185 -0.30 -7.40 5.70
C ASN A 185 -1.66 -7.97 5.24
N ALA A 186 -2.76 -7.26 5.53
CA ALA A 186 -4.11 -7.64 5.13
C ALA A 186 -4.42 -7.40 3.64
N LEU A 187 -3.61 -6.60 2.93
CA LEU A 187 -3.80 -6.35 1.49
C LEU A 187 -3.58 -7.58 0.63
N PHE A 188 -2.60 -8.42 0.97
CA PHE A 188 -2.30 -9.65 0.22
C PHE A 188 -3.53 -10.57 0.11
N PRO A 189 -4.13 -11.05 1.21
CA PRO A 189 -5.30 -11.93 1.13
C PRO A 189 -6.52 -11.22 0.52
N ALA A 190 -6.69 -9.92 0.77
CA ALA A 190 -7.81 -9.17 0.20
C ALA A 190 -7.72 -9.07 -1.33
N LEU A 191 -6.57 -8.67 -1.87
CA LEU A 191 -6.38 -8.54 -3.32
C LEU A 191 -6.32 -9.90 -4.03
N ALA A 192 -5.67 -10.90 -3.41
CA ALA A 192 -5.66 -12.27 -3.91
C ALA A 192 -7.08 -12.84 -4.02
N GLY A 193 -7.94 -12.56 -3.04
CA GLY A 193 -9.35 -12.97 -3.06
C GLY A 193 -10.18 -12.24 -4.11
N LEU A 194 -10.16 -10.88 -4.08
CA LEU A 194 -10.97 -10.03 -4.95
C LEU A 194 -10.73 -10.28 -6.44
N PHE A 195 -9.46 -10.49 -6.85
CA PHE A 195 -9.08 -10.55 -8.26
C PHE A 195 -8.56 -11.93 -8.70
N GLY A 196 -7.78 -12.60 -7.86
CA GLY A 196 -7.13 -13.86 -8.19
C GLY A 196 -8.08 -15.06 -8.04
N VAL A 197 -8.35 -15.45 -6.79
CA VAL A 197 -9.12 -16.65 -6.43
C VAL A 197 -10.53 -16.60 -7.03
N ALA A 198 -11.21 -15.46 -6.99
CA ALA A 198 -12.52 -15.31 -7.60
C ALA A 198 -12.52 -15.61 -9.12
N GLY A 199 -11.51 -15.12 -9.84
CA GLY A 199 -11.35 -15.39 -11.26
C GLY A 199 -11.07 -16.86 -11.58
N LEU A 200 -10.20 -17.49 -10.78
CA LEU A 200 -9.85 -18.91 -10.92
C LEU A 200 -11.06 -19.82 -10.66
N LEU A 201 -11.80 -19.57 -9.58
CA LEU A 201 -13.01 -20.34 -9.25
C LEU A 201 -14.10 -20.17 -10.31
N PHE A 202 -14.29 -18.95 -10.82
CA PHE A 202 -15.23 -18.70 -11.90
C PHE A 202 -14.84 -19.44 -13.19
N ALA A 203 -13.56 -19.47 -13.53
CA ALA A 203 -13.07 -20.23 -14.67
C ALA A 203 -13.29 -21.74 -14.49
N ILE A 204 -12.93 -22.31 -13.33
CA ILE A 204 -13.21 -23.72 -13.01
C ILE A 204 -14.70 -24.04 -13.18
N ALA A 205 -15.59 -23.13 -12.78
CA ALA A 205 -17.03 -23.32 -12.87
C ALA A 205 -17.62 -23.16 -14.29
N THR A 206 -16.91 -22.49 -15.21
CA THR A 206 -17.43 -22.12 -16.53
C THR A 206 -16.69 -22.75 -17.71
N THR A 207 -15.49 -23.28 -17.50
CA THR A 207 -14.73 -24.00 -18.53
C THR A 207 -15.36 -25.37 -18.78
N SER A 208 -15.82 -25.59 -20.01
CA SER A 208 -16.32 -26.88 -20.48
C SER A 208 -15.16 -27.84 -20.71
N ALA A 209 -15.30 -29.10 -20.29
CA ALA A 209 -14.32 -30.12 -20.62
C ALA A 209 -14.33 -30.43 -22.12
N GLY A 210 -13.15 -30.58 -22.71
CA GLY A 210 -12.97 -31.07 -24.08
C GLY A 210 -12.78 -30.00 -25.15
N GLU A 211 -12.59 -28.74 -24.79
CA GLU A 211 -12.23 -27.73 -25.79
C GLU A 211 -10.76 -27.88 -26.18
N PRO A 212 -10.45 -28.22 -27.45
CA PRO A 212 -9.08 -28.49 -27.85
C PRO A 212 -8.21 -27.24 -27.66
N PRO A 213 -6.93 -27.41 -27.29
CA PRO A 213 -6.01 -26.28 -27.22
C PRO A 213 -5.99 -25.55 -28.56
N PRO A 214 -5.96 -24.21 -28.56
CA PRO A 214 -5.95 -23.45 -29.80
C PRO A 214 -4.74 -23.86 -30.65
N PRO A 215 -4.87 -23.84 -32.00
CA PRO A 215 -3.78 -24.23 -32.87
C PRO A 215 -2.53 -23.36 -32.61
N PRO A 216 -1.32 -23.94 -32.71
CA PRO A 216 -0.08 -23.22 -32.43
C PRO A 216 0.09 -22.01 -33.36
N ASP A 217 0.48 -20.88 -32.76
CA ASP A 217 0.62 -19.58 -33.41
C ASP A 217 1.75 -19.57 -34.46
N VAL A 218 1.62 -18.73 -35.49
CA VAL A 218 2.77 -18.27 -36.28
C VAL A 218 3.33 -17.03 -35.58
N PRO A 219 4.60 -17.00 -35.15
CA PRO A 219 5.14 -15.87 -34.39
C PRO A 219 5.02 -14.54 -35.15
N ALA A 220 3.99 -13.76 -34.85
CA ALA A 220 3.79 -12.44 -35.45
C ALA A 220 4.52 -11.37 -34.62
N ASN A 221 5.12 -10.40 -35.30
CA ASN A 221 5.68 -9.22 -34.64
C ASN A 221 4.63 -8.11 -34.56
N PRO A 222 4.61 -7.34 -33.46
CA PRO A 222 3.70 -6.21 -33.32
C PRO A 222 4.06 -5.11 -34.35
N SER A 223 3.04 -4.43 -34.88
CA SER A 223 3.26 -3.31 -35.79
C SER A 223 3.65 -2.06 -35.00
N ALA A 224 4.65 -1.32 -35.48
CA ALA A 224 5.16 -0.12 -34.77
C ALA A 224 4.05 0.92 -34.51
N ARG A 225 3.18 1.17 -35.50
CA ARG A 225 2.02 2.06 -35.33
C ARG A 225 0.98 1.53 -34.33
N GLY A 226 0.81 0.20 -34.27
CA GLY A 226 -0.09 -0.46 -33.32
C GLY A 226 0.41 -0.41 -31.88
N VAL A 227 1.70 -0.16 -31.66
CA VAL A 227 2.30 -0.03 -30.33
C VAL A 227 2.46 1.44 -29.91
N ALA A 228 2.98 2.29 -30.80
CA ALA A 228 3.43 3.63 -30.43
C ALA A 228 2.33 4.48 -29.77
N TRP A 229 1.18 4.62 -30.41
CA TRP A 229 0.14 5.51 -29.92
C TRP A 229 -0.64 4.95 -28.70
N PRO A 230 -1.06 3.67 -28.71
CA PRO A 230 -1.63 3.06 -27.51
C PRO A 230 -0.67 3.07 -26.32
N GLY A 231 0.62 2.79 -26.57
CA GLY A 231 1.62 2.82 -25.51
C GLY A 231 1.92 4.22 -24.99
N VAL A 232 1.87 5.27 -25.82
CA VAL A 232 1.95 6.67 -25.34
C VAL A 232 0.80 7.03 -24.43
N ARG A 233 -0.43 6.69 -24.83
CA ARG A 233 -1.61 6.92 -24.00
C ARG A 233 -1.55 6.15 -22.69
N GLY A 234 -1.14 4.89 -22.73
CA GLY A 234 -0.92 4.06 -21.54
C GLY A 234 0.10 4.68 -20.61
N GLY A 235 1.25 5.11 -21.14
CA GLY A 235 2.32 5.73 -20.37
C GLY A 235 1.88 7.01 -19.66
N LEU A 236 1.10 7.87 -20.35
CA LEU A 236 0.54 9.07 -19.73
C LEU A 236 -0.59 8.76 -18.73
N ALA A 237 -1.40 7.73 -19.00
CA ALA A 237 -2.42 7.28 -18.05
C ALA A 237 -1.78 6.71 -16.77
N GLY A 238 -0.56 6.16 -16.85
CA GLY A 238 0.23 5.75 -15.69
C GLY A 238 0.53 6.91 -14.74
N LEU A 239 0.72 8.14 -15.25
CA LEU A 239 0.90 9.33 -14.40
C LEU A 239 -0.37 9.61 -13.59
N LEU A 240 -1.54 9.53 -14.23
CA LEU A 240 -2.81 9.78 -13.57
C LEU A 240 -3.06 8.79 -12.43
N VAL A 241 -2.77 7.51 -12.66
CA VAL A 241 -2.91 6.44 -11.65
C VAL A 241 -1.84 6.54 -10.58
N GLY A 242 -0.59 6.79 -10.96
CA GLY A 242 0.54 6.88 -10.03
C GLY A 242 0.46 8.07 -9.08
N VAL A 243 -0.33 9.11 -9.42
CA VAL A 243 -0.52 10.30 -8.57
C VAL A 243 -1.81 10.25 -7.76
N LEU A 244 -2.91 9.73 -8.33
CA LEU A 244 -4.22 9.73 -7.66
C LEU A 244 -4.39 8.53 -6.71
N PRO A 245 -4.70 8.77 -5.42
CA PRO A 245 -4.85 7.69 -4.46
C PRO A 245 -6.07 6.80 -4.75
N GLY A 246 -5.90 5.50 -4.56
CA GLY A 246 -6.97 4.51 -4.65
C GLY A 246 -7.45 4.16 -6.06
N LEU A 247 -6.91 4.79 -7.12
CA LEU A 247 -7.15 4.37 -8.49
C LEU A 247 -6.17 3.26 -8.88
N GLY A 248 -6.69 2.18 -9.48
CA GLY A 248 -5.87 1.09 -10.03
C GLY A 248 -5.81 1.12 -11.56
N ALA A 249 -4.92 0.32 -12.13
CA ALA A 249 -4.74 0.17 -13.58
C ALA A 249 -6.05 -0.18 -14.33
N ALA A 250 -6.92 -0.99 -13.73
CA ALA A 250 -8.22 -1.36 -14.31
C ALA A 250 -9.18 -0.16 -14.46
N ASN A 251 -9.15 0.78 -13.51
CA ASN A 251 -9.98 1.99 -13.56
C ASN A 251 -9.52 2.92 -14.68
N ALA A 252 -8.21 3.14 -14.79
CA ALA A 252 -7.66 4.00 -15.82
C ALA A 252 -7.75 3.40 -17.22
N ALA A 253 -7.55 2.09 -17.37
CA ALA A 253 -7.80 1.40 -18.63
C ALA A 253 -9.28 1.54 -19.06
N THR A 254 -10.22 1.43 -18.11
CA THR A 254 -11.65 1.64 -18.39
C THR A 254 -11.94 3.09 -18.78
N LEU A 255 -11.39 4.05 -18.05
CA LEU A 255 -11.58 5.48 -18.35
C LEU A 255 -11.03 5.84 -19.73
N LEU A 256 -9.86 5.30 -20.08
CA LEU A 256 -9.26 5.52 -21.38
C LEU A 256 -10.09 4.91 -22.52
N LEU A 257 -10.61 3.69 -22.32
CA LEU A 257 -11.56 3.08 -23.27
C LEU A 257 -12.84 3.91 -23.45
N LEU A 258 -13.37 4.52 -22.39
CA LEU A 258 -14.55 5.38 -22.46
C LEU A 258 -14.27 6.67 -23.23
N LEU A 259 -13.12 7.29 -22.97
CA LEU A 259 -12.65 8.46 -23.72
C LEU A 259 -12.52 8.11 -25.22
N GLU A 260 -11.90 6.99 -25.55
CA GLU A 260 -11.72 6.54 -26.95
C GLU A 260 -13.05 6.32 -27.68
N ARG A 261 -14.05 5.73 -27.01
CA ARG A 261 -15.41 5.58 -27.55
C ARG A 261 -16.09 6.93 -27.74
N GLY A 262 -15.92 7.86 -26.80
CA GLY A 262 -16.46 9.22 -26.88
C GLY A 262 -15.92 10.01 -28.07
N PHE A 263 -14.66 9.77 -28.46
CA PHE A 263 -14.04 10.40 -29.64
C PHE A 263 -14.38 9.73 -30.99
N GLY A 264 -15.36 8.80 -31.03
CA GLY A 264 -15.94 8.30 -32.28
C GLY A 264 -15.04 7.37 -33.13
N ARG A 265 -13.90 6.90 -32.61
CA ARG A 265 -13.05 5.92 -33.30
C ARG A 265 -13.66 4.52 -33.25
N HIS A 266 -14.55 4.21 -34.19
CA HIS A 266 -15.01 2.84 -34.45
C HIS A 266 -13.95 2.07 -35.24
N GLY A 267 -12.85 1.70 -34.57
CA GLY A 267 -11.83 0.82 -35.16
C GLY A 267 -12.27 -0.64 -35.15
N ASP A 268 -11.60 -1.47 -35.96
CA ASP A 268 -11.73 -2.93 -35.93
C ASP A 268 -11.54 -3.48 -34.49
N ARG A 269 -12.36 -4.45 -34.09
CA ARG A 269 -12.38 -5.03 -32.74
C ARG A 269 -11.05 -5.71 -32.39
N ASP A 270 -10.39 -6.34 -33.36
CA ASP A 270 -9.04 -6.93 -33.17
C ASP A 270 -8.00 -5.83 -32.91
N ALA A 271 -8.08 -4.70 -33.62
CA ALA A 271 -7.19 -3.56 -33.37
C ALA A 271 -7.41 -2.94 -31.99
N GLN A 272 -8.67 -2.87 -31.51
CA GLN A 272 -8.99 -2.42 -30.16
C GLN A 272 -8.45 -3.37 -29.09
N ASP A 273 -8.58 -4.69 -29.31
CA ASP A 273 -8.13 -5.67 -28.33
C ASP A 273 -6.59 -5.66 -28.18
N ARG A 274 -5.85 -5.47 -29.29
CA ARG A 274 -4.39 -5.26 -29.29
C ARG A 274 -3.99 -3.93 -28.66
N ALA A 275 -4.67 -2.85 -29.01
CA ALA A 275 -4.40 -1.52 -28.46
C ALA A 275 -4.64 -1.48 -26.95
N TYR A 276 -5.71 -2.12 -26.47
CA TYR A 276 -6.00 -2.27 -25.05
C TYR A 276 -4.83 -2.94 -24.32
N LEU A 277 -4.32 -4.06 -24.84
CA LEU A 277 -3.22 -4.78 -24.22
C LEU A 277 -1.94 -3.94 -24.13
N VAL A 278 -1.54 -3.28 -25.22
CA VAL A 278 -0.38 -2.37 -25.23
C VAL A 278 -0.57 -1.23 -24.22
N THR A 279 -1.76 -0.65 -24.19
CA THR A 279 -2.12 0.47 -23.31
C THR A 279 -2.03 0.06 -21.86
N THR A 280 -2.61 -1.08 -21.48
CA THR A 280 -2.61 -1.56 -20.09
C THR A 280 -1.21 -1.95 -19.62
N SER A 281 -0.40 -2.58 -20.47
CA SER A 281 0.98 -2.94 -20.12
C SER A 281 1.87 -1.70 -19.97
N SER A 282 1.73 -0.72 -20.88
CA SER A 282 2.44 0.56 -20.78
C SER A 282 2.03 1.34 -19.52
N LEU A 283 0.73 1.36 -19.21
CA LEU A 283 0.18 2.00 -18.01
C LEU A 283 0.76 1.37 -16.74
N ASN A 284 0.73 0.04 -16.64
CA ASN A 284 1.22 -0.68 -15.47
C ASN A 284 2.72 -0.42 -15.23
N THR A 285 3.55 -0.49 -16.27
CA THR A 285 4.99 -0.27 -16.16
C THR A 285 5.35 1.19 -15.84
N SER A 286 4.62 2.15 -16.42
CA SER A 286 4.85 3.57 -16.12
C SER A 286 4.32 3.97 -14.74
N GLU A 287 3.20 3.41 -14.28
CA GLU A 287 2.67 3.60 -12.92
C GLU A 287 3.70 3.20 -11.85
N ALA A 288 4.41 2.08 -12.02
CA ALA A 288 5.45 1.66 -11.08
C ALA A 288 6.57 2.72 -10.92
N LEU A 289 6.96 3.38 -12.03
CA LEU A 289 7.92 4.50 -11.99
C LEU A 289 7.32 5.73 -11.30
N PHE A 290 6.09 6.11 -11.67
CA PHE A 290 5.45 7.31 -11.12
C PHE A 290 5.13 7.17 -9.63
N ALA A 291 4.74 5.98 -9.18
CA ALA A 291 4.46 5.73 -7.78
C ALA A 291 5.71 5.90 -6.90
N ILE A 292 6.89 5.51 -7.40
CA ILE A 292 8.15 5.75 -6.68
C ILE A 292 8.59 7.21 -6.83
N ALA A 293 8.43 7.82 -8.01
CA ALA A 293 8.75 9.24 -8.22
C ALA A 293 7.86 10.17 -7.39
N ALA A 294 6.61 9.78 -7.10
CA ALA A 294 5.70 10.49 -6.22
C ALA A 294 6.26 10.66 -4.79
N LEU A 295 7.11 9.75 -4.32
CA LEU A 295 7.81 9.92 -3.03
C LEU A 295 8.68 11.16 -3.01
N TYR A 296 9.37 11.45 -4.11
CA TYR A 296 10.19 12.66 -4.24
C TYR A 296 9.34 13.90 -4.53
N LEU A 297 8.36 13.78 -5.42
CA LEU A 297 7.59 14.93 -5.93
C LEU A 297 6.49 15.40 -4.98
N ILE A 298 5.89 14.48 -4.22
CA ILE A 298 4.69 14.69 -3.39
C ILE A 298 4.98 14.36 -1.91
N GLY A 299 6.07 13.63 -1.61
CA GLY A 299 6.39 13.22 -0.24
C GLY A 299 5.45 12.16 0.32
N ARG A 300 4.71 11.44 -0.54
CA ARG A 300 3.77 10.38 -0.13
C ARG A 300 3.85 9.17 -1.06
N SER A 301 3.78 7.96 -0.48
CA SER A 301 3.68 6.71 -1.23
C SER A 301 2.30 6.52 -1.85
N ARG A 302 2.26 5.86 -3.01
CA ARG A 302 1.05 5.63 -3.81
C ARG A 302 0.87 4.16 -4.24
N SER A 303 1.90 3.33 -4.09
CA SER A 303 1.89 1.88 -4.31
C SER A 303 2.68 1.14 -3.22
N GLY A 304 2.47 -0.17 -3.03
CA GLY A 304 3.21 -0.94 -2.03
C GLY A 304 4.71 -1.08 -2.31
N ALA A 305 5.12 -1.00 -3.59
CA ALA A 305 6.53 -0.88 -3.95
C ALA A 305 7.12 0.47 -3.48
N SER A 306 6.36 1.57 -3.65
CA SER A 306 6.79 2.87 -3.17
C SER A 306 6.84 2.96 -1.64
N ILE A 307 5.93 2.30 -0.92
CA ILE A 307 5.98 2.21 0.56
C ILE A 307 7.28 1.54 1.02
N ALA A 308 7.66 0.44 0.38
CA ALA A 308 8.90 -0.25 0.74
C ALA A 308 10.15 0.59 0.43
N VAL A 309 10.15 1.31 -0.70
CA VAL A 309 11.22 2.27 -1.02
C VAL A 309 11.25 3.39 0.01
N GLU A 310 10.10 3.95 0.41
CA GLU A 310 9.96 4.98 1.43
C GLU A 310 10.54 4.52 2.77
N GLN A 311 10.20 3.31 3.21
CA GLN A 311 10.67 2.74 4.47
C GLN A 311 12.16 2.36 4.45
N VAL A 312 12.69 1.95 3.30
CA VAL A 312 14.13 1.71 3.11
C VAL A 312 14.90 3.03 3.14
N LEU A 313 14.36 4.09 2.54
CA LEU A 313 14.99 5.42 2.45
C LEU A 313 14.72 6.35 3.64
N GLY A 314 13.85 5.98 4.59
CA GLY A 314 13.53 6.82 5.74
C GLY A 314 12.63 8.01 5.42
N GLY A 315 11.79 7.90 4.39
CA GLY A 315 10.80 8.91 4.00
C GLY A 315 11.30 10.06 3.14
N ILE A 316 12.62 10.21 2.92
CA ILE A 316 13.17 11.37 2.21
C ILE A 316 14.08 10.92 1.08
N VAL A 317 13.64 11.20 -0.14
CA VAL A 317 14.32 10.82 -1.38
C VAL A 317 15.22 11.97 -1.84
N SER A 318 16.51 11.72 -2.05
CA SER A 318 17.40 12.69 -2.68
C SER A 318 17.35 12.60 -4.22
N PRO A 319 17.77 13.64 -4.95
CA PRO A 319 17.93 13.54 -6.41
C PRO A 319 18.88 12.42 -6.84
N ALA A 320 19.89 12.10 -6.02
CA ALA A 320 20.80 10.99 -6.26
C ALA A 320 20.09 9.63 -6.11
N ASP A 321 19.22 9.49 -5.10
CA ASP A 321 18.43 8.27 -4.90
C ASP A 321 17.49 8.03 -6.09
N LEU A 322 16.86 9.08 -6.64
CA LEU A 322 16.07 8.99 -7.87
C LEU A 322 16.91 8.53 -9.06
N GLY A 323 18.15 9.02 -9.19
CA GLY A 323 19.09 8.58 -10.21
C GLY A 323 19.38 7.08 -10.12
N TRP A 324 19.63 6.58 -8.91
CA TRP A 324 19.84 5.15 -8.65
C TRP A 324 18.58 4.32 -8.92
N ILE A 325 17.41 4.76 -8.47
CA ILE A 325 16.11 4.13 -8.75
C ILE A 325 15.92 3.98 -10.26
N ALA A 326 16.07 5.07 -11.01
CA ALA A 326 15.93 5.06 -12.46
C ALA A 326 16.93 4.10 -13.12
N LEU A 327 18.20 4.11 -12.70
CA LEU A 327 19.22 3.20 -13.21
C LEU A 327 18.84 1.73 -13.00
N PHE A 328 18.44 1.34 -11.79
CA PHE A 328 18.07 -0.04 -11.49
C PHE A 328 16.81 -0.46 -12.25
N MET A 329 15.82 0.43 -12.37
CA MET A 329 14.59 0.14 -13.12
C MET A 329 14.85 0.02 -14.63
N ILE A 330 15.72 0.85 -15.19
CA ILE A 330 16.15 0.75 -16.60
C ILE A 330 16.86 -0.58 -16.83
N ALA A 331 17.87 -0.90 -16.02
CA ALA A 331 18.67 -2.10 -16.19
C ALA A 331 17.81 -3.38 -16.07
N ALA A 332 17.01 -3.49 -15.01
CA ALA A 332 16.13 -4.63 -14.78
C ALA A 332 14.98 -4.70 -15.80
N GLY A 333 14.45 -3.55 -16.24
CA GLY A 333 13.43 -3.46 -17.27
C GLY A 333 13.93 -3.94 -18.65
N ILE A 334 15.14 -3.56 -19.05
CA ILE A 334 15.78 -4.05 -20.28
C ILE A 334 15.96 -5.57 -20.22
N VAL A 335 16.51 -6.08 -19.11
CA VAL A 335 16.72 -7.52 -18.91
C VAL A 335 15.39 -8.28 -18.97
N ALA A 336 14.37 -7.80 -18.26
CA ALA A 336 13.03 -8.40 -18.26
C ALA A 336 12.39 -8.38 -19.65
N ALA A 337 12.49 -7.25 -20.37
CA ALA A 337 11.98 -7.12 -21.73
C ALA A 337 12.65 -8.13 -22.68
N VAL A 338 13.98 -8.26 -22.62
CA VAL A 338 14.73 -9.23 -23.43
C VAL A 338 14.29 -10.65 -23.08
N ILE A 339 14.34 -11.04 -21.81
CA ILE A 339 13.96 -12.41 -21.39
C ILE A 339 12.55 -12.73 -21.88
N MET A 340 11.58 -11.84 -21.64
CA MET A 340 10.18 -12.07 -22.01
C MET A 340 9.96 -12.10 -23.52
N TRP A 341 10.68 -11.27 -24.28
CA TRP A 341 10.59 -11.25 -25.75
C TRP A 341 11.03 -12.59 -26.38
N TRP A 342 12.10 -13.19 -25.86
CA TRP A 342 12.65 -14.44 -26.38
C TRP A 342 11.94 -15.68 -25.82
N THR A 343 11.61 -15.68 -24.53
CA THR A 343 11.01 -16.85 -23.86
C THR A 343 9.48 -16.88 -23.94
N GLY A 344 8.83 -15.77 -24.33
CA GLY A 344 7.37 -15.65 -24.31
C GLY A 344 6.64 -16.73 -25.13
N ALA A 345 7.19 -17.15 -26.27
CA ALA A 345 6.61 -18.25 -27.05
C ALA A 345 6.63 -19.58 -26.29
N THR A 346 7.74 -19.89 -25.62
CA THR A 346 7.90 -21.07 -24.78
C THR A 346 6.99 -21.02 -23.55
N VAL A 347 6.88 -19.85 -22.92
CA VAL A 347 5.99 -19.62 -21.77
C VAL A 347 4.53 -19.83 -22.20
N ALA A 348 4.10 -19.21 -23.30
CA ALA A 348 2.75 -19.39 -23.84
C ALA A 348 2.44 -20.86 -24.14
N ALA A 349 3.35 -21.57 -24.81
CA ALA A 349 3.20 -22.99 -25.11
C ALA A 349 3.14 -23.84 -23.82
N GLY A 350 3.95 -23.52 -22.82
CA GLY A 350 3.95 -24.19 -21.52
C GLY A 350 2.61 -24.05 -20.81
N PHE A 351 2.08 -22.83 -20.71
CA PHE A 351 0.77 -22.60 -20.09
C PHE A 351 -0.38 -23.27 -20.87
N GLN A 352 -0.30 -23.35 -22.20
CA GLN A 352 -1.31 -24.03 -23.02
C GLN A 352 -1.25 -25.56 -22.95
N ALA A 353 -0.10 -26.14 -22.62
CA ALA A 353 0.09 -27.59 -22.51
C ALA A 353 -0.36 -28.19 -21.18
N VAL A 354 -0.54 -27.36 -20.15
CA VAL A 354 -0.89 -27.78 -18.78
C VAL A 354 -2.40 -27.91 -18.63
N ASP A 355 -2.86 -28.87 -17.82
CA ASP A 355 -4.27 -28.97 -17.46
C ASP A 355 -4.74 -27.73 -16.69
N GLN A 356 -5.65 -26.97 -17.31
CA GLN A 356 -6.12 -25.69 -16.77
C GLN A 356 -6.94 -25.88 -15.48
N THR A 357 -7.71 -26.96 -15.37
CA THR A 357 -8.52 -27.19 -14.15
C THR A 357 -7.61 -27.51 -12.97
N GLY A 358 -6.67 -28.45 -13.15
CA GLY A 358 -5.68 -28.80 -12.15
C GLY A 358 -4.81 -27.61 -11.75
N LEU A 359 -4.37 -26.81 -12.72
CA LEU A 359 -3.55 -25.63 -12.47
C LEU A 359 -4.32 -24.58 -11.67
N ASN A 360 -5.57 -24.28 -12.03
CA ASN A 360 -6.38 -23.33 -11.28
C ASN A 360 -6.60 -23.77 -9.82
N TRP A 361 -6.90 -25.05 -9.57
CA TRP A 361 -7.03 -25.57 -8.20
C TRP A 361 -5.72 -25.53 -7.41
N SER A 362 -4.59 -25.84 -8.05
CA SER A 362 -3.28 -25.75 -7.41
C SER A 362 -2.95 -24.34 -6.95
N VAL A 363 -3.31 -23.32 -7.74
CA VAL A 363 -3.08 -21.92 -7.39
C VAL A 363 -4.01 -21.47 -6.26
N VAL A 364 -5.27 -21.91 -6.26
CA VAL A 364 -6.20 -21.65 -5.14
C VAL A 364 -5.66 -22.26 -3.84
N ALA A 365 -5.18 -23.51 -3.89
CA ALA A 365 -4.59 -24.17 -2.73
C ALA A 365 -3.29 -23.49 -2.28
N PHE A 366 -2.44 -23.11 -3.23
CA PHE A 366 -1.21 -22.35 -2.98
C PHE A 366 -1.51 -21.07 -2.19
N LEU A 367 -2.42 -20.23 -2.68
CA LEU A 367 -2.76 -18.95 -2.06
C LEU A 367 -3.41 -19.14 -0.68
N ALA A 368 -4.29 -20.14 -0.52
CA ALA A 368 -4.92 -20.43 0.76
C ALA A 368 -3.91 -20.88 1.82
N VAL A 369 -3.00 -21.81 1.48
CA VAL A 369 -1.97 -22.31 2.40
C VAL A 369 -0.94 -21.24 2.71
N LEU A 370 -0.50 -20.47 1.71
CA LEU A 370 0.45 -19.38 1.92
C LEU A 370 -0.15 -18.31 2.84
N THR A 371 -1.42 -17.93 2.63
CA THR A 371 -2.15 -16.99 3.48
C THR A 371 -2.27 -17.51 4.91
N LEU A 372 -2.66 -18.77 5.08
CA LEU A 372 -2.79 -19.39 6.38
C LEU A 372 -1.44 -19.47 7.12
N ALA A 373 -0.37 -19.80 6.41
CA ALA A 373 0.97 -19.93 6.98
C ALA A 373 1.58 -18.58 7.38
N LEU A 374 1.33 -17.51 6.62
CA LEU A 374 1.90 -16.18 6.89
C LEU A 374 1.04 -15.33 7.83
N LEU A 375 -0.29 -15.42 7.71
CA LEU A 375 -1.24 -14.49 8.35
C LEU A 375 -2.24 -15.21 9.28
N GLY A 376 -2.15 -16.53 9.40
CA GLY A 376 -3.05 -17.33 10.24
C GLY A 376 -4.48 -17.37 9.73
N ALA A 377 -5.40 -17.72 10.64
CA ALA A 377 -6.82 -17.87 10.33
C ALA A 377 -7.47 -16.54 9.89
N GLY A 378 -7.03 -15.41 10.44
CA GLY A 378 -7.56 -14.09 10.09
C GLY A 378 -7.29 -13.70 8.64
N GLY A 379 -6.08 -13.97 8.13
CA GLY A 379 -5.78 -13.80 6.71
C GLY A 379 -6.65 -14.69 5.81
N LEU A 380 -6.92 -15.93 6.22
CA LEU A 380 -7.78 -16.85 5.46
C LEU A 380 -9.24 -16.37 5.43
N VAL A 381 -9.75 -15.81 6.54
CA VAL A 381 -11.08 -15.18 6.58
C VAL A 381 -11.14 -14.04 5.57
N ILE A 382 -10.15 -13.13 5.56
CA ILE A 382 -10.08 -12.03 4.60
C ILE A 382 -10.08 -12.56 3.16
N LEU A 383 -9.28 -13.60 2.87
CA LEU A 383 -9.21 -14.22 1.55
C LEU A 383 -10.58 -14.75 1.09
N ILE A 384 -11.30 -15.44 1.97
CA ILE A 384 -12.63 -16.01 1.67
C ILE A 384 -13.65 -14.89 1.41
N CYS A 385 -13.69 -13.88 2.28
CA CYS A 385 -14.60 -12.74 2.16
C CYS A 385 -14.35 -11.95 0.87
N ALA A 386 -13.08 -11.66 0.59
CA ALA A 386 -12.64 -11.02 -0.63
C ALA A 386 -12.99 -11.83 -1.89
N THR A 387 -12.83 -13.15 -1.84
CA THR A 387 -13.22 -14.05 -2.93
C THR A 387 -14.72 -13.98 -3.21
N ALA A 388 -15.55 -13.96 -2.16
CA ALA A 388 -16.99 -13.84 -2.29
C ALA A 388 -17.40 -12.53 -2.99
N VAL A 389 -16.84 -11.40 -2.57
CA VAL A 389 -17.09 -10.10 -3.20
C VAL A 389 -16.54 -10.06 -4.65
N GLY A 390 -15.37 -10.65 -4.88
CA GLY A 390 -14.73 -10.73 -6.19
C GLY A 390 -15.51 -11.54 -7.23
N LEU A 391 -16.32 -12.51 -6.79
CA LEU A 391 -17.18 -13.32 -7.67
C LEU A 391 -18.39 -12.53 -8.21
N ILE A 392 -18.90 -11.54 -7.46
CA ILE A 392 -20.09 -10.76 -7.83
C ILE A 392 -20.00 -10.17 -9.25
N PRO A 393 -18.95 -9.40 -9.62
CA PRO A 393 -18.88 -8.84 -10.97
C PRO A 393 -18.80 -9.90 -12.08
N LEU A 394 -18.23 -11.07 -11.80
CA LEU A 394 -18.13 -12.18 -12.77
C LEU A 394 -19.50 -12.83 -13.02
N LEU A 395 -20.28 -13.01 -11.96
CA LEU A 395 -21.61 -13.61 -12.02
C LEU A 395 -22.66 -12.67 -12.64
N PHE A 396 -22.57 -11.38 -12.30
CA PHE A 396 -23.54 -10.39 -12.75
C PHE A 396 -23.09 -9.58 -13.97
N GLY A 397 -21.95 -9.87 -14.58
CA GLY A 397 -21.48 -9.21 -15.80
C GLY A 397 -21.19 -7.72 -15.63
N VAL A 398 -20.60 -7.34 -14.49
CA VAL A 398 -20.15 -5.98 -14.17
C VAL A 398 -18.64 -5.89 -14.41
N ARG A 399 -18.12 -4.70 -14.74
CA ARG A 399 -16.67 -4.52 -14.88
C ARG A 399 -15.95 -4.74 -13.55
N ARG A 400 -14.86 -5.53 -13.57
CA ARG A 400 -13.99 -5.77 -12.40
C ARG A 400 -13.40 -4.48 -11.79
N ALA A 401 -13.31 -3.40 -12.58
CA ALA A 401 -12.90 -2.07 -12.11
C ALA A 401 -13.69 -1.61 -10.86
N GLN A 402 -14.97 -2.00 -10.73
CA GLN A 402 -15.79 -1.62 -9.56
C GLN A 402 -15.29 -2.21 -8.24
N LEU A 403 -14.52 -3.30 -8.25
CA LEU A 403 -13.91 -3.87 -7.05
C LEU A 403 -12.85 -2.93 -6.43
N MET A 404 -12.40 -1.91 -7.16
CA MET A 404 -11.55 -0.85 -6.62
C MET A 404 -12.27 0.06 -5.61
N GLY A 405 -13.59 -0.11 -5.44
CA GLY A 405 -14.30 0.43 -4.27
C GLY A 405 -13.57 0.10 -2.96
N PHE A 406 -12.91 -1.07 -2.88
CA PHE A 406 -12.03 -1.48 -1.79
C PHE A 406 -11.01 -0.43 -1.36
N PHE A 407 -10.41 0.32 -2.30
CA PHE A 407 -9.51 1.43 -1.97
C PHE A 407 -10.22 2.78 -2.01
N LEU A 408 -11.11 2.98 -2.99
CA LEU A 408 -11.73 4.28 -3.26
C LEU A 408 -12.65 4.73 -2.12
N VAL A 409 -13.44 3.83 -1.53
CA VAL A 409 -14.37 4.18 -0.46
C VAL A 409 -13.64 4.57 0.83
N PRO A 410 -12.69 3.77 1.38
CA PRO A 410 -11.87 4.20 2.51
C PRO A 410 -11.13 5.51 2.26
N THR A 411 -10.59 5.70 1.05
CA THR A 411 -9.86 6.93 0.68
C THR A 411 -10.81 8.13 0.63
N MET A 412 -12.01 7.99 0.08
CA MET A 412 -13.03 9.05 0.10
C MET A 412 -13.42 9.40 1.52
N LEU A 413 -13.61 8.40 2.39
CA LEU A 413 -13.93 8.63 3.80
C LEU A 413 -12.82 9.40 4.51
N PHE A 414 -11.56 9.06 4.24
CA PHE A 414 -10.39 9.79 4.74
C PHE A 414 -10.45 11.27 4.36
N TYR A 415 -10.58 11.58 3.06
CA TYR A 415 -10.63 12.96 2.57
C TYR A 415 -11.92 13.71 2.95
N SER A 416 -12.99 12.99 3.29
CA SER A 416 -14.23 13.60 3.79
C SER A 416 -14.16 14.02 5.27
N GLY A 417 -13.19 13.51 6.02
CA GLY A 417 -13.08 13.69 7.47
C GLY A 417 -13.98 12.77 8.32
N TYR A 418 -14.88 12.01 7.71
CA TYR A 418 -15.83 11.13 8.42
C TYR A 418 -15.30 9.73 8.74
N GLN A 419 -14.07 9.40 8.34
CA GLN A 419 -13.50 8.07 8.58
C GLN A 419 -13.50 7.69 10.06
N VAL A 420 -13.06 8.59 10.94
CA VAL A 420 -12.96 8.34 12.39
C VAL A 420 -14.35 8.07 12.97
N THR A 421 -15.34 8.90 12.63
CA THR A 421 -16.74 8.73 13.07
C THR A 421 -17.33 7.39 12.66
N LEU A 422 -17.02 6.92 11.45
CA LEU A 422 -17.52 5.63 10.96
C LEU A 422 -16.86 4.45 11.67
N VAL A 423 -15.53 4.50 11.86
CA VAL A 423 -14.77 3.46 12.56
C VAL A 423 -15.22 3.34 14.02
N ASP A 424 -15.42 4.47 14.70
CA ASP A 424 -15.94 4.54 16.07
C ASP A 424 -17.37 3.99 16.14
N TRP A 425 -18.24 4.37 15.21
CA TRP A 425 -19.62 3.86 15.14
C TRP A 425 -19.68 2.35 14.92
N LEU A 426 -18.77 1.81 14.09
CA LEU A 426 -18.63 0.37 13.85
C LEU A 426 -17.93 -0.36 15.00
N SER A 427 -17.51 0.33 16.06
CA SER A 427 -16.74 -0.24 17.18
C SER A 427 -15.50 -1.02 16.70
N LEU A 428 -14.89 -0.55 15.61
CA LEU A 428 -13.64 -1.08 15.07
C LEU A 428 -12.48 -0.50 15.88
N GLU A 429 -12.41 -0.81 17.18
CA GLU A 429 -11.26 -0.45 17.99
C GLU A 429 -10.05 -1.26 17.53
N GLN A 430 -8.92 -0.59 17.29
CA GLN A 430 -7.61 -1.23 17.06
C GLN A 430 -7.17 -1.97 18.33
N ARG A 431 -7.72 -3.16 18.55
CA ARG A 431 -7.19 -4.09 19.54
C ARG A 431 -5.99 -4.76 18.91
N THR A 432 -4.79 -4.33 19.28
CA THR A 432 -3.54 -4.89 18.77
C THR A 432 -3.53 -6.40 19.00
N ALA A 433 -3.66 -7.18 17.92
CA ALA A 433 -3.33 -8.59 17.98
C ALA A 433 -1.89 -8.71 18.53
N PRO A 434 -1.62 -9.68 19.43
CA PRO A 434 -0.29 -9.82 20.01
C PRO A 434 0.74 -9.89 18.89
N LEU A 435 1.87 -9.20 19.08
CA LEU A 435 3.03 -9.29 18.19
C LEU A 435 3.41 -10.77 18.08
N LEU A 436 2.94 -11.45 17.04
CA LEU A 436 3.57 -12.70 16.62
C LEU A 436 5.06 -12.37 16.40
N PRO A 437 5.99 -13.26 16.80
CA PRO A 437 7.41 -13.03 16.55
C PRO A 437 7.59 -12.66 15.08
N LEU A 438 8.36 -11.60 14.81
CA LEU A 438 8.67 -11.14 13.45
C LEU A 438 8.93 -12.36 12.57
N ILE A 439 8.18 -12.47 11.47
CA ILE A 439 8.30 -13.60 10.55
C ILE A 439 9.74 -13.65 10.08
N THR A 440 10.48 -14.67 10.53
CA THR A 440 11.88 -14.83 10.14
C THR A 440 11.96 -15.22 8.67
N LEU A 441 13.07 -14.88 7.99
CA LEU A 441 13.36 -15.34 6.63
C LEU A 441 13.19 -16.86 6.48
N GLY A 442 13.56 -17.63 7.52
CA GLY A 442 13.32 -19.07 7.59
C GLY A 442 11.85 -19.45 7.63
N GLY A 443 11.03 -18.74 8.40
CA GLY A 443 9.57 -18.93 8.44
C GLY A 443 8.90 -18.68 7.09
N ILE A 444 9.29 -17.61 6.38
CA ILE A 444 8.80 -17.30 5.03
C ILE A 444 9.16 -18.43 4.05
N ALA A 445 10.42 -18.90 4.10
CA ALA A 445 10.87 -19.98 3.23
C ALA A 445 10.09 -21.29 3.48
N VAL A 446 9.84 -21.64 4.75
CA VAL A 446 9.04 -22.82 5.12
C VAL A 446 7.60 -22.68 4.62
N ALA A 447 6.98 -21.51 4.80
CA ALA A 447 5.62 -21.24 4.31
C ALA A 447 5.52 -21.36 2.78
N LEU A 448 6.51 -20.83 2.05
CA LEU A 448 6.59 -20.96 0.59
C LEU A 448 6.76 -22.42 0.15
N VAL A 449 7.69 -23.16 0.77
CA VAL A 449 7.90 -24.58 0.43
C VAL A 449 6.65 -25.41 0.73
N ALA A 450 6.01 -25.20 1.88
CA ALA A 450 4.78 -25.89 2.25
C ALA A 450 3.64 -25.60 1.26
N SER A 451 3.41 -24.32 0.93
CA SER A 451 2.37 -23.92 -0.03
C SER A 451 2.62 -24.46 -1.44
N VAL A 452 3.86 -24.44 -1.94
CA VAL A 452 4.21 -25.05 -3.24
C VAL A 452 3.99 -26.56 -3.22
N THR A 453 4.35 -27.24 -2.13
CA THR A 453 4.18 -28.70 -1.99
C THR A 453 2.70 -29.08 -2.05
N VAL A 454 1.84 -28.35 -1.32
CA VAL A 454 0.38 -28.57 -1.35
C VAL A 454 -0.19 -28.24 -2.74
N ALA A 455 0.30 -27.19 -3.39
CA ALA A 455 -0.13 -26.82 -4.74
C ALA A 455 0.17 -27.94 -5.75
N LEU A 456 1.40 -28.46 -5.76
CA LEU A 456 1.79 -29.58 -6.63
C LEU A 456 0.95 -30.83 -6.34
N ALA A 457 0.76 -31.18 -5.07
CA ALA A 457 -0.11 -32.30 -4.70
C ALA A 457 -1.55 -32.10 -5.21
N THR A 458 -2.10 -30.89 -5.07
CA THR A 458 -3.43 -30.53 -5.56
C THR A 458 -3.53 -30.63 -7.07
N TYR A 459 -2.51 -30.18 -7.81
CA TYR A 459 -2.44 -30.30 -9.27
C TYR A 459 -2.54 -31.77 -9.71
N TYR A 460 -1.73 -32.65 -9.12
CA TYR A 460 -1.73 -34.08 -9.47
C TYR A 460 -3.05 -34.79 -9.10
N VAL A 461 -3.68 -34.41 -7.99
CA VAL A 461 -4.96 -34.99 -7.56
C VAL A 461 -6.10 -34.48 -8.45
N ALA A 462 -6.20 -33.18 -8.68
CA ALA A 462 -7.25 -32.57 -9.48
C ALA A 462 -7.20 -33.06 -10.94
N GLY A 463 -6.01 -33.15 -11.53
CA GLY A 463 -5.84 -33.68 -12.89
C GLY A 463 -6.25 -35.15 -13.04
N ARG A 464 -6.12 -35.96 -11.99
CA ARG A 464 -6.61 -37.36 -11.99
C ARG A 464 -8.12 -37.46 -11.88
N ILE A 465 -8.75 -36.58 -11.11
CA ILE A 465 -10.20 -36.55 -10.96
C ILE A 465 -10.86 -36.12 -12.27
N ASP A 466 -10.30 -35.11 -12.95
CA ASP A 466 -10.83 -34.67 -14.25
C ASP A 466 -10.60 -35.67 -15.37
N ALA A 467 -9.48 -36.41 -15.36
CA ALA A 467 -9.24 -37.50 -16.31
C ALA A 467 -10.21 -38.69 -16.16
N GLY A 468 -10.83 -38.86 -14.97
CA GLY A 468 -11.79 -39.92 -14.68
C GLY A 468 -13.27 -39.49 -14.81
N ALA A 469 -13.55 -38.20 -14.99
CA ALA A 469 -14.90 -37.68 -15.10
C ALA A 469 -15.32 -37.57 -16.58
N GLU A 470 -16.16 -38.50 -17.07
CA GLU A 470 -16.90 -38.29 -18.31
C GLU A 470 -17.90 -37.14 -18.12
N ARG A 471 -17.46 -35.90 -18.36
CA ARG A 471 -18.34 -34.73 -18.37
C ARG A 471 -19.10 -34.74 -19.69
N PRO A 472 -20.45 -34.68 -19.69
CA PRO A 472 -21.25 -34.84 -20.89
C PRO A 472 -20.88 -33.78 -21.93
N VAL A 473 -20.63 -34.24 -23.17
CA VAL A 473 -20.39 -33.37 -24.33
C VAL A 473 -21.65 -32.53 -24.55
N ARG A 474 -21.54 -31.21 -24.34
CA ARG A 474 -22.64 -30.28 -24.60
C ARG A 474 -22.87 -30.21 -26.11
N THR A 475 -23.93 -30.88 -26.57
CA THR A 475 -24.40 -30.74 -27.95
C THR A 475 -25.18 -29.42 -28.09
N ASN A 476 -24.85 -28.68 -29.14
CA ASN A 476 -25.45 -27.38 -29.47
C ASN A 476 -26.99 -27.44 -29.43
N GLY A 477 -27.62 -26.64 -28.58
CA GLY A 477 -29.06 -26.37 -28.70
C GLY A 477 -29.86 -26.05 -27.44
N SER A 478 -29.33 -26.21 -26.23
CA SER A 478 -30.05 -25.80 -25.01
C SER A 478 -29.29 -24.72 -24.24
N PHE A 479 -29.94 -23.57 -24.13
CA PHE A 479 -29.40 -22.32 -23.60
C PHE A 479 -29.10 -22.39 -22.10
N GLY A 480 -27.87 -22.01 -21.75
CA GLY A 480 -27.46 -21.56 -20.42
C GLY A 480 -26.59 -22.57 -19.66
N PRO A 481 -25.52 -22.13 -18.97
CA PRO A 481 -24.93 -22.96 -17.92
C PRO A 481 -26.05 -23.34 -16.95
N GLU A 482 -26.11 -24.60 -16.49
CA GLU A 482 -27.13 -25.00 -15.52
C GLU A 482 -27.27 -23.92 -14.45
N PHE A 483 -28.43 -23.25 -14.43
CA PHE A 483 -28.75 -22.20 -13.46
C PHE A 483 -28.52 -22.67 -12.01
N SER A 484 -28.45 -24.00 -11.79
CA SER A 484 -28.16 -24.66 -10.53
C SER A 484 -26.73 -24.38 -10.00
N SER A 485 -25.68 -24.43 -10.81
CA SER A 485 -24.29 -24.30 -10.35
C SER A 485 -23.87 -22.84 -10.22
N VAL A 486 -24.23 -21.99 -11.19
CA VAL A 486 -24.03 -20.53 -11.13
C VAL A 486 -24.93 -19.90 -10.07
N GLY A 487 -26.17 -20.39 -9.92
CA GLY A 487 -27.08 -19.97 -8.85
C GLY A 487 -26.59 -20.38 -7.45
N ARG A 488 -26.01 -21.58 -7.30
CA ARG A 488 -25.32 -22.00 -6.06
C ARG A 488 -24.11 -21.13 -5.76
N LEU A 489 -23.28 -20.81 -6.76
CA LEU A 489 -22.12 -19.91 -6.63
C LEU A 489 -22.54 -18.49 -6.26
N ALA A 490 -23.61 -17.97 -6.87
CA ALA A 490 -24.17 -16.66 -6.54
C ALA A 490 -24.78 -16.63 -5.14
N GLY A 491 -25.54 -17.65 -4.77
CA GLY A 491 -26.07 -17.81 -3.41
C GLY A 491 -24.97 -17.95 -2.37
N ALA A 492 -23.91 -18.70 -2.66
CA ALA A 492 -22.74 -18.85 -1.81
C ALA A 492 -21.94 -17.55 -1.70
N ALA A 493 -21.75 -16.79 -2.79
CA ALA A 493 -21.07 -15.50 -2.76
C ALA A 493 -21.86 -14.46 -1.94
N ILE A 494 -23.18 -14.37 -2.14
CA ILE A 494 -24.05 -13.47 -1.36
C ILE A 494 -24.08 -13.91 0.12
N GLY A 495 -24.24 -15.20 0.39
CA GLY A 495 -24.24 -15.76 1.74
C GLY A 495 -22.89 -15.62 2.44
N ALA A 496 -21.78 -15.77 1.74
CA ALA A 496 -20.43 -15.55 2.27
C ALA A 496 -20.13 -14.07 2.48
N THR A 497 -20.73 -13.16 1.71
CA THR A 497 -20.61 -11.70 1.97
C THR A 497 -21.38 -11.31 3.23
N ALA A 498 -22.58 -11.87 3.45
CA ALA A 498 -23.31 -11.69 4.71
C ALA A 498 -22.60 -12.39 5.89
N GLY A 499 -22.05 -13.59 5.66
CA GLY A 499 -21.26 -14.34 6.62
C GLY A 499 -19.93 -13.66 6.97
N ALA A 500 -19.30 -12.96 6.01
CA ALA A 500 -18.15 -12.10 6.24
C ALA A 500 -18.51 -10.99 7.22
N LEU A 501 -19.55 -10.20 6.92
CA LEU A 501 -20.02 -9.12 7.79
C LEU A 501 -20.39 -9.64 9.19
N LEU A 502 -20.98 -10.84 9.28
CA LEU A 502 -21.31 -11.49 10.55
C LEU A 502 -20.05 -11.97 11.31
N LEU A 503 -19.08 -12.58 10.62
CA LEU A 503 -17.80 -13.00 11.21
C LEU A 503 -17.00 -11.78 11.71
N PHE A 504 -16.99 -10.68 10.96
CA PHE A 504 -16.42 -9.41 11.38
C PHE A 504 -17.08 -8.89 12.66
N ALA A 505 -18.42 -8.95 12.75
CA ALA A 505 -19.16 -8.57 13.96
C ALA A 505 -18.90 -9.50 15.15
N LEU A 506 -18.73 -10.82 14.92
CA LEU A 506 -18.49 -11.81 15.96
C LEU A 506 -17.06 -11.79 16.49
N PHE A 507 -16.06 -11.63 15.62
CA PHE A 507 -14.64 -11.59 16.02
C PHE A 507 -14.19 -10.22 16.51
N GLY A 508 -14.90 -9.13 16.19
CA GLY A 508 -14.67 -7.80 16.78
C GLY A 508 -14.92 -7.75 18.29
N GLY A 509 -15.73 -8.67 18.85
CA GLY A 509 -16.05 -8.72 20.28
C GLY A 509 -15.27 -9.73 21.13
N ALA A 510 -14.37 -10.53 20.55
CA ALA A 510 -13.83 -11.73 21.20
C ALA A 510 -12.49 -11.54 21.96
N TYR A 511 -11.94 -10.32 22.02
CA TYR A 511 -10.71 -10.04 22.78
C TYR A 511 -11.02 -9.15 23.97
N PRO A 512 -10.68 -9.51 25.22
CA PRO A 512 -11.01 -8.71 26.41
C PRO A 512 -10.32 -7.33 26.41
N PRO A 513 -10.92 -6.29 27.02
CA PRO A 513 -10.47 -4.89 26.93
C PRO A 513 -9.39 -4.46 27.93
N ASP A 514 -8.90 -5.34 28.82
CA ASP A 514 -8.41 -4.87 30.13
C ASP A 514 -6.90 -4.53 30.22
N ASP A 515 -6.13 -4.53 29.12
CA ASP A 515 -4.68 -4.19 29.15
C ASP A 515 -4.29 -3.05 28.18
N VAL A 516 -5.14 -2.02 28.02
CA VAL A 516 -4.83 -0.84 27.18
C VAL A 516 -4.03 0.21 27.98
N GLY A 517 -2.80 -0.14 28.32
CA GLY A 517 -1.76 0.81 28.72
C GLY A 517 -1.01 1.33 27.48
N SER A 518 -1.15 2.62 27.19
CA SER A 518 -0.39 3.46 26.25
C SER A 518 0.68 2.81 25.35
N PHE A 519 0.40 2.57 24.07
CA PHE A 519 1.48 2.45 23.07
C PHE A 519 1.04 2.95 21.68
N ALA A 520 1.15 4.26 21.48
CA ALA A 520 1.66 4.81 20.23
C ALA A 520 3.17 5.00 20.42
N THR A 521 3.91 3.91 20.41
CA THR A 521 5.36 3.96 20.42
C THR A 521 5.81 2.96 19.38
N LEU A 522 6.25 3.47 18.24
CA LEU A 522 7.27 2.78 17.44
C LEU A 522 8.31 2.31 18.46
N THR A 523 8.38 1.00 18.75
CA THR A 523 9.33 0.51 19.74
C THR A 523 10.70 1.00 19.29
N PRO A 524 11.33 1.95 20.02
CA PRO A 524 12.57 2.53 19.55
C PRO A 524 13.59 1.40 19.39
N PRO A 525 14.40 1.39 18.32
CA PRO A 525 15.47 0.42 18.21
C PRO A 525 16.29 0.42 19.50
N SER A 526 16.32 -0.73 20.18
CA SER A 526 17.25 -0.97 21.27
C SER A 526 18.65 -0.77 20.70
N ARG A 527 19.37 0.24 21.21
CA ARG A 527 20.77 0.59 20.90
C ARG A 527 21.35 -0.12 19.67
N THR A 528 21.22 0.48 18.49
CA THR A 528 21.55 -0.16 17.22
C THR A 528 22.76 0.50 16.57
N ASP A 529 23.64 -0.31 15.98
CA ASP A 529 24.79 0.17 15.24
C ASP A 529 24.35 0.73 13.86
N GLY A 530 25.05 1.74 13.37
CA GLY A 530 24.76 2.43 12.12
C GLY A 530 25.92 3.30 11.64
N ARG A 531 25.65 4.12 10.63
CA ARG A 531 26.59 5.09 10.06
C ARG A 531 25.86 6.38 9.75
N ILE A 532 26.44 7.53 10.06
CA ILE A 532 25.92 8.83 9.65
C ILE A 532 26.23 9.00 8.17
N GLU A 533 25.21 9.01 7.31
CA GLU A 533 25.41 9.14 5.86
C GLU A 533 25.36 10.57 5.38
N ARG A 534 24.55 11.39 6.05
CA ARG A 534 24.38 12.79 5.68
C ARG A 534 23.94 13.59 6.88
N VAL A 535 24.53 14.76 7.04
CA VAL A 535 24.10 15.76 8.01
C VAL A 535 23.16 16.73 7.28
N ILE A 536 21.94 16.90 7.79
CA ILE A 536 20.97 17.85 7.26
C ILE A 536 21.24 19.22 7.87
N ASP A 537 21.20 19.23 9.20
CA ASP A 537 21.37 20.38 10.08
C ASP A 537 22.33 19.98 11.21
N ALA A 538 22.81 20.93 11.99
CA ALA A 538 23.65 20.62 13.14
C ALA A 538 22.95 19.84 14.25
N ASP A 539 21.61 19.70 14.21
CA ASP A 539 20.83 18.86 15.11
C ASP A 539 20.12 17.68 14.45
N THR A 540 20.29 17.48 13.13
CA THR A 540 19.52 16.47 12.38
C THR A 540 20.41 15.78 11.35
N ALA A 541 20.47 14.45 11.41
CA ALA A 541 21.22 13.63 10.46
C ALA A 541 20.43 12.42 9.97
N ASP A 542 20.76 11.97 8.77
CA ASP A 542 20.30 10.71 8.21
C ASP A 542 21.29 9.60 8.62
N ILE A 543 20.83 8.64 9.43
CA ILE A 543 21.62 7.51 9.91
C ILE A 543 21.18 6.25 9.16
N ALA A 544 22.12 5.60 8.45
CA ALA A 544 21.90 4.26 7.92
C ALA A 544 22.11 3.24 9.03
N SER A 545 21.07 2.51 9.40
CA SER A 545 21.09 1.50 10.46
C SER A 545 20.05 0.42 10.15
N ALA A 546 20.29 -0.82 10.58
CA ALA A 546 19.34 -1.92 10.40
C ALA A 546 18.72 -2.03 8.98
N CYS A 547 19.54 -1.87 7.94
CA CYS A 547 19.11 -1.89 6.53
C CYS A 547 18.14 -0.78 6.08
N ARG A 548 17.94 0.25 6.90
CA ARG A 548 17.07 1.40 6.62
C ARG A 548 17.86 2.68 6.84
N ARG A 549 17.40 3.78 6.24
CA ARG A 549 17.85 5.12 6.61
C ARG A 549 16.84 5.70 7.60
N PHE A 550 17.35 6.30 8.67
CA PHE A 550 16.54 6.94 9.70
C PHE A 550 16.89 8.41 9.75
N ARG A 551 15.90 9.29 9.62
CA ARG A 551 16.09 10.69 9.98
C ARG A 551 16.01 10.84 11.48
N VAL A 552 17.16 11.13 12.09
CA VAL A 552 17.30 11.25 13.54
C VAL A 552 17.64 12.70 13.88
N ARG A 553 16.78 13.30 14.69
CA ARG A 553 17.06 14.55 15.39
C ARG A 553 17.79 14.22 16.68
N PHE A 554 18.90 14.89 16.92
CA PHE A 554 19.72 14.65 18.10
C PHE A 554 18.96 15.08 19.34
N SER A 555 18.86 14.17 20.31
CA SER A 555 18.17 14.43 21.57
C SER A 555 18.92 15.50 22.39
N GLY A 556 18.15 16.35 23.08
CA GLY A 556 18.67 17.26 24.09
C GLY A 556 19.49 18.45 23.58
N LEU A 557 19.49 18.73 22.27
CA LEU A 557 20.22 19.86 21.69
C LEU A 557 19.37 20.66 20.70
N ASP A 558 19.68 21.96 20.61
CA ASP A 558 19.02 22.92 19.72
C ASP A 558 20.10 23.65 18.91
N ALA A 559 20.11 23.43 17.60
CA ALA A 559 21.09 24.03 16.70
C ALA A 559 20.51 25.27 15.99
N PRO A 560 21.36 26.22 15.55
CA PRO A 560 20.90 27.34 14.74
C PRO A 560 20.32 26.84 13.40
N GLU A 561 19.10 27.30 13.06
CA GLU A 561 18.42 26.98 11.80
C GLU A 561 19.26 27.35 10.56
N LEU A 562 19.15 26.57 9.48
CA LEU A 562 19.79 26.86 8.20
C LEU A 562 19.43 28.28 7.70
N GLY A 563 20.44 29.01 7.20
CA GLY A 563 20.28 30.39 6.74
C GLY A 563 20.25 31.46 7.86
N ARG A 564 20.36 31.07 9.14
CA ARG A 564 20.65 31.99 10.25
C ARG A 564 22.16 32.12 10.51
N PRO A 565 22.62 33.16 11.24
CA PRO A 565 24.02 33.28 11.64
C PRO A 565 24.50 31.99 12.31
N ASP A 566 25.66 31.50 11.88
CA ASP A 566 26.33 30.28 12.37
C ASP A 566 25.65 28.93 12.05
N GLY A 567 24.46 28.90 11.42
CA GLY A 567 23.76 27.65 11.06
C GLY A 567 24.51 26.81 10.02
N ASP A 568 24.93 27.42 8.91
CA ASP A 568 25.72 26.72 7.88
C ASP A 568 27.07 26.25 8.42
N ARG A 569 27.71 27.07 9.27
CA ARG A 569 29.00 26.74 9.88
C ARG A 569 28.88 25.55 10.85
N ALA A 570 27.76 25.46 11.58
CA ALA A 570 27.48 24.35 12.46
C ALA A 570 27.23 23.06 11.68
N ARG A 571 26.40 23.11 10.62
CA ARG A 571 26.18 21.95 9.73
C ARG A 571 27.49 21.45 9.14
N ASP A 572 28.29 22.35 8.54
CA ASP A 572 29.54 21.97 7.86
C ASP A 572 30.55 21.33 8.80
N TRP A 573 30.61 21.77 10.06
CA TRP A 573 31.48 21.16 11.06
C TRP A 573 30.98 19.77 11.48
N VAL A 574 29.68 19.61 11.74
CA VAL A 574 29.09 18.30 12.10
C VAL A 574 29.28 17.32 10.94
N GLN A 575 29.10 17.79 9.70
CA GLN A 575 29.35 17.01 8.50
C GLN A 575 30.82 16.58 8.41
N ALA A 576 31.78 17.51 8.46
CA ALA A 576 33.19 17.20 8.36
C ALA A 576 33.71 16.26 9.47
N THR A 577 33.06 16.28 10.65
CA THR A 577 33.52 15.54 11.84
C THR A 577 32.88 14.15 11.97
N PHE A 578 31.63 14.00 11.54
CA PHE A 578 30.82 12.81 11.82
C PHE A 578 30.28 12.10 10.58
N GLU A 579 30.31 12.70 9.39
CA GLU A 579 29.90 12.03 8.15
C GLU A 579 30.76 10.78 7.91
N ASP A 580 30.11 9.72 7.41
CA ASP A 580 30.66 8.38 7.18
C ASP A 580 31.25 7.66 8.41
N ARG A 581 31.12 8.22 9.61
CA ARG A 581 31.62 7.57 10.84
C ARG A 581 30.63 6.51 11.36
N PRO A 582 31.12 5.35 11.80
CA PRO A 582 30.27 4.34 12.42
C PRO A 582 29.83 4.82 13.81
N VAL A 583 28.54 4.69 14.07
CA VAL A 583 27.90 5.15 15.30
C VAL A 583 27.01 4.06 15.87
N ARG A 584 26.73 4.17 17.16
CA ARG A 584 25.68 3.47 17.86
C ARG A 584 24.64 4.51 18.28
N TRP A 585 23.38 4.26 17.95
CA TRP A 585 22.32 5.19 18.28
C TRP A 585 21.13 4.50 18.94
N SER A 586 20.40 5.23 19.76
CA SER A 586 19.15 4.78 20.38
C SER A 586 18.09 5.86 20.25
N ALA A 587 16.89 5.46 19.83
CA ALA A 587 15.77 6.37 19.81
C ALA A 587 15.22 6.56 21.23
N VAL A 588 15.14 7.81 21.66
CA VAL A 588 14.57 8.27 22.93
C VAL A 588 13.08 8.55 22.77
N GLY A 589 12.64 8.90 21.56
CA GLY A 589 11.25 9.15 21.23
C GLY A 589 11.04 9.52 19.76
N VAL A 590 9.86 10.05 19.45
CA VAL A 590 9.51 10.59 18.13
C VAL A 590 8.94 11.99 18.34
N ASP A 591 9.39 12.97 17.56
CA ASP A 591 8.90 14.34 17.67
C ASP A 591 7.50 14.51 17.02
N ALA A 592 6.89 15.68 17.20
CA ALA A 592 5.56 16.00 16.66
C ALA A 592 5.47 15.96 15.12
N TYR A 593 6.61 15.93 14.43
CA TYR A 593 6.72 15.83 12.98
C TYR A 593 7.02 14.40 12.51
N GLY A 594 7.05 13.41 13.42
CA GLY A 594 7.31 12.01 13.11
C GLY A 594 8.79 11.66 12.96
N ARG A 595 9.73 12.55 13.33
CA ARG A 595 11.18 12.27 13.28
C ARG A 595 11.64 11.57 14.55
N PHE A 596 12.58 10.64 14.45
CA PHE A 596 13.16 10.01 15.63
C PHE A 596 14.01 11.00 16.42
N LEU A 597 13.76 11.13 17.71
CA LEU A 597 14.65 11.77 18.67
C LEU A 597 15.64 10.73 19.17
N GLY A 598 16.94 10.95 19.02
CA GLY A 598 17.93 9.91 19.30
C GLY A 598 19.22 10.41 19.94
N ASP A 599 19.78 9.56 20.81
CA ASP A 599 21.13 9.69 21.33
C ASP A 599 22.09 8.95 20.41
N ILE A 600 23.19 9.60 20.04
CA ILE A 600 24.19 9.05 19.13
C ILE A 600 25.54 9.04 19.83
N GLU A 601 26.20 7.89 19.75
CA GLU A 601 27.53 7.66 20.26
C GLU A 601 28.42 7.11 19.14
N LEU A 602 29.68 7.52 19.12
CA LEU A 602 30.70 6.87 18.31
C LEU A 602 31.04 5.50 18.92
N LEU A 603 31.65 4.61 18.12
CA LEU A 603 32.07 3.29 18.61
C LEU A 603 33.10 3.34 19.74
N ASP A 604 33.78 4.47 19.93
CA ASP A 604 34.70 4.73 21.05
C ASP A 604 34.01 5.21 22.34
N GLY A 605 32.67 5.34 22.33
CA GLY A 605 31.86 5.78 23.46
C GLY A 605 31.66 7.30 23.56
N THR A 606 32.19 8.08 22.61
CA THR A 606 32.00 9.54 22.59
C THR A 606 30.57 9.88 22.16
N SER A 607 29.84 10.66 22.98
CA SER A 607 28.50 11.15 22.61
C SER A 607 28.61 12.28 21.58
N VAL A 608 28.03 12.07 20.40
CA VAL A 608 27.95 13.07 19.33
C VAL A 608 27.14 14.28 19.80
N ASN A 609 26.01 14.04 20.48
CA ASN A 609 25.13 15.07 21.03
C ASN A 609 25.90 16.04 21.95
N GLN A 610 26.71 15.50 22.87
CA GLN A 610 27.49 16.31 23.80
C GLN A 610 28.67 17.02 23.13
N GLU A 611 29.31 16.39 22.15
CA GLU A 611 30.44 16.99 21.45
C GLU A 611 30.02 18.21 20.62
N ILE A 612 28.85 18.18 20.00
CA ILE A 612 28.29 19.33 19.27
C ILE A 612 28.06 20.53 20.21
N ILE A 613 27.50 20.27 21.40
CA ILE A 613 27.30 21.30 22.43
C ILE A 613 28.65 21.83 22.93
N ARG A 614 29.61 20.94 23.21
CA ARG A 614 30.93 21.28 23.73
C ARG A 614 31.71 22.21 22.81
N GLN A 615 31.57 22.02 21.50
CA GLN A 615 32.24 22.81 20.47
C GLN A 615 31.50 24.12 20.15
N GLY A 616 30.35 24.37 20.80
CA GLY A 616 29.58 25.60 20.66
C GLY A 616 28.72 25.67 19.41
N TYR A 617 28.46 24.53 18.75
CA TYR A 617 27.65 24.45 17.53
C TYR A 617 26.15 24.17 17.79
N ALA A 618 25.78 23.85 19.03
CA ALA A 618 24.40 23.75 19.50
C ALA A 618 24.30 24.15 20.98
N GLN A 619 23.09 24.49 21.44
CA GLN A 619 22.80 24.73 22.85
C GLN A 619 22.03 23.55 23.46
N PRO A 620 22.16 23.28 24.77
CA PRO A 620 21.32 22.29 25.44
C PRO A 620 19.83 22.69 25.37
N PHE A 621 18.98 21.78 24.91
CA PHE A 621 17.53 22.02 24.83
C PHE A 621 16.91 21.95 26.23
N SER A 622 16.23 23.02 26.66
CA SER A 622 15.68 23.17 28.03
C SER A 622 14.14 23.17 28.12
N GLY A 623 13.44 22.81 27.03
CA GLY A 623 11.97 22.82 26.97
C GLY A 623 11.29 21.50 27.35
N ARG A 624 10.11 21.56 27.98
CA ARG A 624 9.16 20.43 28.04
C ARG A 624 8.73 20.04 26.60
N PRO A 625 8.44 18.75 26.33
CA PRO A 625 7.89 18.35 25.03
C PRO A 625 6.65 19.20 24.72
N ALA A 626 6.60 19.78 23.52
CA ALA A 626 5.44 20.56 23.11
C ALA A 626 4.20 19.65 23.14
N GLU A 627 3.18 20.03 23.92
CA GLU A 627 1.84 19.46 23.76
C GLU A 627 1.39 19.65 22.30
N PRO A 628 0.68 18.68 21.72
CA PRO A 628 0.26 18.74 20.33
C PRO A 628 -0.59 19.99 20.10
N SER A 629 -0.03 20.95 19.38
CA SER A 629 -0.70 22.18 19.03
C SER A 629 -1.83 21.88 18.04
N ARG A 630 -3.07 22.05 18.50
CA ARG A 630 -4.25 22.12 17.61
C ARG A 630 -3.99 23.21 16.56
N PRO A 631 -4.20 22.95 15.26
CA PRO A 631 -3.93 23.95 14.23
C PRO A 631 -4.97 25.07 14.31
N GLY A 632 -4.48 26.31 14.41
CA GLY A 632 -5.23 27.50 14.04
C GLY A 632 -5.53 28.50 15.14
N ARG A 633 -4.58 29.42 15.41
CA ARG A 633 -4.86 30.86 15.44
C ARG A 633 -3.54 31.64 15.44
N ALA A 634 -3.29 32.35 14.34
CA ALA A 634 -2.22 33.31 14.24
C ALA A 634 -2.31 34.34 15.38
N ARG A 635 -1.20 34.60 16.07
CA ARG A 635 -1.07 35.77 16.94
C ARG A 635 0.18 36.56 16.56
N SER A 636 -0.06 37.83 16.27
CA SER A 636 0.85 38.88 15.85
C SER A 636 1.86 39.28 16.93
N PRO A 637 2.96 39.99 16.57
CA PRO A 637 4.09 40.23 17.46
C PRO A 637 3.88 41.46 18.35
N ARG A 638 4.17 41.36 19.65
CA ARG A 638 4.40 42.52 20.53
C ARG A 638 5.30 42.21 21.72
N SER A 639 6.55 42.69 21.63
CA SER A 639 7.16 43.72 22.48
C SER A 639 7.14 43.62 24.02
N THR A 640 8.37 43.56 24.56
CA THR A 640 8.97 44.32 25.68
C THR A 640 8.84 43.90 27.17
N LEU A 641 10.06 43.62 27.69
CA LEU A 641 10.71 44.06 28.95
C LEU A 641 10.72 43.13 30.19
N PRO A 642 11.83 43.13 30.96
CA PRO A 642 12.20 42.09 31.92
C PRO A 642 11.87 42.46 33.36
N THR A 643 11.65 41.48 34.24
CA THR A 643 11.76 41.68 35.68
C THR A 643 12.22 40.41 36.39
N SER A 644 13.06 40.62 37.39
CA SER A 644 13.96 39.71 38.11
C SER A 644 13.34 38.91 39.27
N ALA A 645 13.73 37.62 39.35
CA ALA A 645 14.01 36.76 40.54
C ALA A 645 12.92 36.51 41.63
N PRO A 646 13.02 35.46 42.49
CA PRO A 646 13.84 34.23 42.49
C PRO A 646 12.99 32.92 42.59
N ALA A 647 13.68 31.76 42.53
CA ALA A 647 13.12 30.41 42.56
C ALA A 647 12.57 29.95 43.92
N ALA A 648 11.52 29.11 43.90
CA ALA A 648 11.09 28.18 44.97
C ALA A 648 10.21 27.05 44.36
N PRO A 649 9.94 25.93 45.06
CA PRO A 649 10.30 24.55 44.69
C PRO A 649 9.18 23.72 44.02
N GLU A 650 9.52 22.52 43.54
CA GLU A 650 8.64 21.51 42.90
C GLU A 650 7.55 20.91 43.83
N PRO A 651 6.46 20.31 43.27
CA PRO A 651 5.10 20.41 43.80
C PRO A 651 4.63 19.22 44.65
N VAL A 652 3.72 19.50 45.59
CA VAL A 652 2.83 18.53 46.25
C VAL A 652 1.46 18.64 45.57
N ALA A 653 0.85 17.50 45.22
CA ALA A 653 -0.47 17.45 44.59
C ALA A 653 -1.57 17.82 45.59
N ASP A 654 -2.04 19.07 45.54
CA ASP A 654 -3.15 19.54 46.37
C ASP A 654 -4.50 19.13 45.76
N ARG A 655 -5.30 18.40 46.55
CA ARG A 655 -6.73 18.21 46.31
C ARG A 655 -7.41 19.57 46.18
N LEU A 656 -8.31 19.71 45.21
CA LEU A 656 -9.10 20.93 45.07
C LEU A 656 -9.97 21.11 46.33
N PRO A 657 -9.99 22.31 46.96
CA PRO A 657 -10.67 22.52 48.25
C PRO A 657 -12.19 22.26 48.25
N TRP A 658 -12.81 22.21 47.07
CA TRP A 658 -14.26 22.08 46.88
C TRP A 658 -14.66 20.80 46.12
N ASP A 659 -13.70 19.90 45.90
CA ASP A 659 -13.93 18.59 45.27
C ASP A 659 -14.02 17.53 46.37
N ASP A 660 -15.22 17.36 46.91
CA ASP A 660 -15.48 16.45 48.04
C ASP A 660 -15.27 14.98 47.67
N ASN A 661 -15.42 14.64 46.39
CA ASN A 661 -15.34 13.27 45.89
C ASN A 661 -13.97 12.93 45.25
N GLY A 662 -13.10 13.93 45.03
CA GLY A 662 -11.74 13.77 44.55
C GLY A 662 -11.61 13.37 43.09
N ASN A 663 -12.62 13.62 42.26
CA ASN A 663 -12.63 13.26 40.84
C ASN A 663 -11.99 14.33 39.92
N GLY A 664 -11.46 15.41 40.49
CA GLY A 664 -10.81 16.51 39.77
C GLY A 664 -11.78 17.51 39.14
N ARG A 665 -13.08 17.43 39.45
CA ARG A 665 -14.14 18.36 38.99
C ARG A 665 -15.05 18.74 40.14
N ILE A 666 -15.59 19.96 40.10
CA ILE A 666 -16.51 20.47 41.12
C ILE A 666 -17.92 20.51 40.51
N SER A 667 -18.86 19.82 41.15
CA SER A 667 -20.27 19.82 40.75
C SER A 667 -21.04 21.01 41.35
N CYS A 668 -22.20 21.34 40.78
CA CYS A 668 -23.07 22.37 41.37
C CYS A 668 -23.60 22.02 42.76
N ALA A 669 -23.71 20.72 43.08
CA ALA A 669 -24.08 20.28 44.41
C ALA A 669 -22.98 20.61 45.43
N GLU A 670 -21.72 20.33 45.09
CA GLU A 670 -20.54 20.65 45.92
C GLU A 670 -20.34 22.17 46.05
N ALA A 671 -20.46 22.92 44.96
CA ALA A 671 -20.36 24.38 45.00
C ALA A 671 -21.43 25.04 45.88
N ARG A 672 -22.66 24.51 45.91
CA ARG A 672 -23.72 24.99 46.83
C ARG A 672 -23.46 24.56 48.26
N ALA A 673 -22.99 23.34 48.49
CA ALA A 673 -22.65 22.84 49.83
C ALA A 673 -21.53 23.67 50.48
N HIS A 674 -20.57 24.14 49.69
CA HIS A 674 -19.47 25.01 50.12
C HIS A 674 -19.79 26.51 50.06
N GLY A 675 -21.03 26.89 49.68
CA GLY A 675 -21.49 28.28 49.68
C GLY A 675 -20.82 29.19 48.65
N ILE A 676 -20.23 28.63 47.59
CA ILE A 676 -19.54 29.39 46.52
C ILE A 676 -20.41 29.60 45.27
N ALA A 677 -21.59 28.97 45.20
CA ALA A 677 -22.55 29.18 44.11
C ALA A 677 -23.35 30.49 44.31
N PRO A 678 -23.61 31.29 43.24
CA PRO A 678 -23.18 31.07 41.85
C PRO A 678 -21.68 31.36 41.64
N VAL A 679 -21.00 30.47 40.91
CA VAL A 679 -19.54 30.51 40.69
C VAL A 679 -19.24 31.27 39.40
N ARG A 680 -18.62 32.44 39.51
CA ARG A 680 -18.24 33.29 38.36
C ARG A 680 -16.87 32.93 37.80
N ARG A 681 -16.58 33.33 36.55
CA ARG A 681 -15.34 33.05 35.81
C ARG A 681 -14.04 33.44 36.53
N ASP A 682 -14.10 34.41 37.44
CA ASP A 682 -12.99 34.87 38.27
C ASP A 682 -12.75 34.00 39.51
N HIS A 683 -13.67 33.10 39.87
CA HIS A 683 -13.56 32.23 41.03
C HIS A 683 -12.63 31.02 40.76
N PRO A 684 -11.74 30.63 41.69
CA PRO A 684 -10.78 29.53 41.49
C PRO A 684 -11.41 28.16 41.20
N ALA A 685 -12.66 27.96 41.59
CA ALA A 685 -13.42 26.74 41.30
C ALA A 685 -13.90 26.65 39.84
N TYR A 686 -14.12 27.79 39.16
CA TYR A 686 -14.74 27.86 37.84
C TYR A 686 -14.06 26.99 36.76
N PRO A 687 -12.72 26.91 36.65
CA PRO A 687 -12.04 26.06 35.68
C PRO A 687 -12.34 24.55 35.82
N PHE A 688 -12.82 24.13 36.98
CA PHE A 688 -13.13 22.74 37.32
C PHE A 688 -14.64 22.43 37.21
N MET A 689 -15.43 23.40 36.72
CA MET A 689 -16.88 23.30 36.54
C MET A 689 -17.25 23.44 35.06
N THR A 690 -18.41 22.92 34.66
CA THR A 690 -18.88 23.00 33.26
C THR A 690 -19.89 24.14 33.12
N ASP A 691 -19.48 25.20 32.44
CA ASP A 691 -20.33 26.32 32.00
C ASP A 691 -21.02 25.93 30.68
N GLY A 692 -22.31 25.59 30.74
CA GLY A 692 -23.05 25.00 29.62
C GLY A 692 -23.53 26.00 28.56
N ASP A 693 -23.76 27.24 28.95
CA ASP A 693 -24.23 28.34 28.10
C ASP A 693 -23.15 29.40 27.84
N GLY A 694 -22.03 29.36 28.59
CA GLY A 694 -20.82 30.09 28.29
C GLY A 694 -20.85 31.57 28.70
N ASP A 695 -21.78 31.93 29.59
CA ASP A 695 -22.02 33.31 30.02
C ASP A 695 -21.04 33.80 31.10
N GLY A 696 -20.23 32.88 31.65
CA GLY A 696 -19.25 33.19 32.68
C GLY A 696 -19.72 32.95 34.12
N VAL A 697 -20.88 32.31 34.32
CA VAL A 697 -21.43 31.98 35.64
C VAL A 697 -21.90 30.52 35.64
N VAL A 698 -21.56 29.76 36.68
CA VAL A 698 -21.95 28.36 36.83
C VAL A 698 -22.77 28.19 38.11
N CYS A 699 -23.79 27.33 38.04
CA CYS A 699 -24.67 27.00 39.17
C CYS A 699 -25.52 28.17 39.66
N GLU A 700 -26.05 28.94 38.71
CA GLU A 700 -27.08 29.96 38.94
C GLU A 700 -28.33 29.44 39.68
#